data_AF-A0A9D4WNC2-F1
#
_entry.id   AF-A0A9D4WNC2-F1
#
_cell.length_a   1.000
_cell.length_b   1.000
_cell.length_c   1.000
_cell.angle_alpha   90.00
_cell.angle_beta   90.00
_cell.angle_gamma   90.00
#
_symmetry.space_group_name_H-M   'P 1'
#
loop_
_entity.id
_entity.type
_entity.pdbx_description
1 polymer ?
#
loop_
_entity_poly.entity_id
_entity_poly.type
_entity_poly.pdbx_seq_one_letter_code
_entity_poly.pdbx_strand_id
1 'polypeptide(L)'
;MFSMFRLEKDRYYNYFWLRCFKLTCATLFVMHFAACIYFFIADNYVEDRSKTWLGLVSDVDNQSTVNLYITSLYWSIATLSSVGYGDLHPVNTREMIYCFLYCIVNVGFGSYLIGNMSNLVVNSTTRTMKYRDTVQAATKFAHRNRVPVHLEEQMLSHLLMKYRTDVEGVQQQEIIDSLPKAIRSSISYCLFYRLMDGVYLFEGVSKDLIFQLVTEMKAEYIPPKQDVVLDNEAPSDFYLFVTGGAELIKHDNGGEQVVGELNAGDLVGEVGVLCYRPHPYTARTKRLSQVLRLSRTAFLNLIYSSVGDGTVIMNNFLNHLRSSTVPGTDAILVDTEAMLARGKTDLPIGTYFAAIRNDNKMLEWLLRNGSDLTEADRNERTAMHVAASSGNEHGVTLLLKFGADPNIKDLDGNIPLWEAMIGGHKSVEKILIKYGANLSCAQAGYLAYSAAEKNSIELLKELIKHGVDVTKPNENGGSTALHAAVSEGNTEMVRLLLDQGADVDKKDDAGWTPRALAEHQGHEEIKLIFQNIKEKKEEVPDTPIPENGNLNVPYMGKFRSESIRPAVLGPKKSSLLPRPTPILGSQESLLSSHTHEELPWLDSHRRRRANTFHNSIFGMLSAANRRKKSFKVSESIVTTTENMNGLVARVTLSCPEKGEHGGKLSFLPKSLKELLDIGAKKFNISPTKILNKEGALIDDINLIRDGDHLIIASD
;
A
#
# COMPACT_ATOMS: atom_id res chain seq x y z
N MET A 1 28.52 -47.77 -28.61
CA MET A 1 27.49 -46.71 -28.57
C MET A 1 27.04 -46.33 -27.15
N PHE A 2 26.61 -47.28 -26.30
CA PHE A 2 26.05 -47.01 -24.97
C PHE A 2 26.90 -46.16 -24.00
N SER A 3 28.24 -46.20 -24.06
CA SER A 3 29.10 -45.42 -23.16
C SER A 3 28.99 -43.89 -23.40
N MET A 4 29.01 -43.46 -24.67
CA MET A 4 28.94 -42.03 -25.03
C MET A 4 27.66 -41.35 -24.53
N PHE A 5 26.53 -42.06 -24.57
CA PHE A 5 25.25 -41.53 -24.07
C PHE A 5 25.23 -41.31 -22.54
N ARG A 6 26.04 -42.07 -21.79
CA ARG A 6 26.21 -41.82 -20.34
C ARG A 6 27.08 -40.58 -20.11
N LEU A 7 28.18 -40.45 -20.85
CA LEU A 7 29.06 -39.27 -20.79
C LEU A 7 28.33 -37.98 -21.21
N GLU A 8 27.41 -38.02 -22.18
CA GLU A 8 26.57 -36.87 -22.59
C GLU A 8 25.62 -36.37 -21.49
N LYS A 9 25.31 -37.21 -20.50
CA LYS A 9 24.47 -36.87 -19.34
C LYS A 9 25.28 -36.55 -18.08
N ASP A 10 26.59 -36.74 -18.11
CA ASP A 10 27.45 -36.53 -16.95
C ASP A 10 27.87 -35.06 -16.86
N ARG A 11 27.61 -34.46 -15.69
CA ARG A 11 27.90 -33.06 -15.36
C ARG A 11 29.39 -32.71 -15.38
N TYR A 12 30.29 -33.70 -15.32
CA TYR A 12 31.74 -33.47 -15.30
C TYR A 12 32.35 -33.30 -16.70
N TYR A 13 31.61 -33.60 -17.78
CA TYR A 13 32.09 -33.51 -19.14
C TYR A 13 31.41 -32.37 -19.91
N ASN A 14 32.19 -31.62 -20.70
CA ASN A 14 31.64 -30.59 -21.56
C ASN A 14 30.93 -31.22 -22.77
N TYR A 15 29.60 -31.09 -22.79
CA TYR A 15 28.71 -31.58 -23.84
C TYR A 15 29.13 -31.19 -25.27
N PHE A 16 29.63 -29.95 -25.47
CA PHE A 16 30.07 -29.48 -26.79
C PHE A 16 31.24 -30.34 -27.31
N TRP A 17 32.30 -30.47 -26.52
CA TRP A 17 33.49 -31.23 -26.89
C TRP A 17 33.20 -32.71 -27.09
N LEU A 18 32.36 -33.30 -26.22
CA LEU A 18 31.98 -34.70 -26.33
C LEU A 18 31.19 -34.98 -27.62
N ARG A 19 30.25 -34.10 -27.99
CA ARG A 19 29.47 -34.26 -29.22
C ARG A 19 30.32 -34.02 -30.47
N CYS A 20 31.23 -33.06 -30.47
CA CYS A 20 32.22 -32.89 -31.53
C CYS A 20 33.10 -34.15 -31.69
N PHE A 21 33.69 -34.65 -30.60
CA PHE A 21 34.53 -35.85 -30.60
C PHE A 21 33.78 -37.07 -31.13
N LYS A 22 32.53 -37.29 -30.71
CA LYS A 22 31.65 -38.36 -31.20
C LYS A 22 31.43 -38.29 -32.71
N LEU A 23 31.25 -37.09 -33.27
CA LEU A 23 31.09 -36.88 -34.71
C LEU A 23 32.41 -37.14 -35.45
N THR A 24 33.54 -36.69 -34.92
CA THR A 24 34.89 -36.99 -35.47
C THR A 24 35.21 -38.49 -35.46
N CYS A 25 34.86 -39.22 -34.40
CA CYS A 25 35.02 -40.68 -34.38
C CYS A 25 34.13 -41.36 -35.43
N ALA A 26 32.91 -40.85 -35.65
CA ALA A 26 32.02 -41.38 -36.68
C ALA A 26 32.53 -41.11 -38.10
N THR A 27 33.06 -39.91 -38.39
CA THR A 27 33.62 -39.59 -39.71
C THR A 27 34.83 -40.46 -40.02
N LEU A 28 35.76 -40.61 -39.08
CA LEU A 28 36.95 -41.46 -39.23
C LEU A 28 36.58 -42.93 -39.43
N PHE A 29 35.55 -43.44 -38.73
CA PHE A 29 35.08 -44.81 -38.91
C PHE A 29 34.46 -45.05 -40.29
N VAL A 30 33.56 -44.17 -40.75
CA VAL A 30 32.94 -44.27 -42.09
C VAL A 30 34.00 -44.21 -43.19
N MET A 31 34.95 -43.26 -43.08
CA MET A 31 36.07 -43.09 -44.01
C MET A 31 36.96 -44.34 -44.09
N HIS A 32 37.38 -44.89 -42.95
CA HIS A 32 38.20 -46.10 -42.85
C HIS A 32 37.46 -47.32 -43.43
N PHE A 33 36.21 -47.54 -43.02
CA PHE A 33 35.42 -48.69 -43.46
C PHE A 33 35.20 -48.68 -44.98
N ALA A 34 34.92 -47.52 -45.57
CA ALA A 34 34.78 -47.38 -47.01
C ALA A 34 36.11 -47.57 -47.76
N ALA A 35 37.22 -47.06 -47.24
CA ALA A 35 38.55 -47.28 -47.81
C ALA A 35 38.91 -48.78 -47.87
N CYS A 36 38.64 -49.52 -46.80
CA CYS A 36 38.83 -50.97 -46.76
C CYS A 36 37.93 -51.72 -47.74
N ILE A 37 36.67 -51.29 -47.96
CA ILE A 37 35.80 -51.91 -48.96
C ILE A 37 36.28 -51.60 -50.39
N TYR A 38 36.70 -50.37 -50.67
CA TYR A 38 37.29 -50.01 -51.97
C TYR A 38 38.51 -50.86 -52.31
N PHE A 39 39.40 -51.09 -51.34
CA PHE A 39 40.55 -51.99 -51.50
C PHE A 39 40.10 -53.45 -51.68
N PHE A 40 39.18 -53.94 -50.85
CA PHE A 40 38.68 -55.31 -50.91
C PHE A 40 37.99 -55.65 -52.25
N ILE A 41 37.23 -54.72 -52.83
CA ILE A 41 36.56 -54.92 -54.13
C ILE A 41 37.58 -55.02 -55.28
N ALA A 42 38.66 -54.24 -55.24
CA ALA A 42 39.70 -54.28 -56.27
C ALA A 42 40.60 -55.51 -56.15
N ASP A 43 40.99 -55.91 -54.93
CA ASP A 43 41.88 -57.07 -54.74
C ASP A 43 41.18 -58.42 -55.01
N ASN A 44 39.88 -58.52 -54.73
CA ASN A 44 39.07 -59.70 -55.07
C ASN A 44 38.51 -59.68 -56.51
N TYR A 45 39.02 -58.82 -57.39
CA TYR A 45 38.66 -58.84 -58.81
C TYR A 45 39.47 -59.94 -59.53
N VAL A 46 38.78 -60.99 -59.96
CA VAL A 46 39.40 -62.22 -60.53
C VAL A 46 39.83 -62.05 -61.99
N GLU A 47 39.27 -61.06 -62.69
CA GLU A 47 39.75 -60.65 -64.03
C GLU A 47 40.87 -59.61 -63.91
N ASP A 48 41.47 -59.20 -65.04
CA ASP A 48 42.64 -58.31 -65.10
C ASP A 48 42.61 -57.15 -64.08
N ARG A 49 43.55 -57.16 -63.12
CA ARG A 49 43.70 -56.13 -62.06
C ARG A 49 43.83 -54.71 -62.64
N SER A 50 44.33 -54.56 -63.87
CA SER A 50 44.42 -53.30 -64.61
C SER A 50 43.08 -52.63 -64.91
N LYS A 51 41.95 -53.35 -64.80
CA LYS A 51 40.59 -52.82 -64.98
C LYS A 51 39.95 -52.31 -63.68
N THR A 52 40.67 -52.32 -62.57
CA THR A 52 40.23 -51.75 -61.28
C THR A 52 40.74 -50.32 -61.11
N TRP A 53 40.20 -49.58 -60.13
CA TRP A 53 40.78 -48.29 -59.71
C TRP A 53 42.27 -48.40 -59.33
N LEU A 54 42.70 -49.57 -58.85
CA LEU A 54 44.10 -49.83 -58.47
C LEU A 54 45.02 -49.87 -59.70
N GLY A 55 44.49 -50.24 -60.88
CA GLY A 55 45.21 -50.18 -62.17
C GLY A 55 45.53 -48.76 -62.67
N LEU A 56 44.92 -47.73 -62.08
CA LEU A 56 45.26 -46.32 -62.33
C LEU A 56 46.52 -45.87 -61.57
N VAL A 57 46.97 -46.64 -60.58
CA VAL A 57 48.14 -46.35 -59.74
C VAL A 57 49.38 -47.02 -60.34
N SER A 58 50.49 -46.29 -60.45
CA SER A 58 51.75 -46.84 -60.95
C SER A 58 52.45 -47.76 -59.93
N ASP A 59 53.04 -48.85 -60.42
CA ASP A 59 53.86 -49.81 -59.67
C ASP A 59 53.18 -50.47 -58.45
N VAL A 60 51.89 -50.80 -58.55
CA VAL A 60 51.07 -51.44 -57.50
C VAL A 60 51.80 -52.59 -56.78
N ASP A 61 52.36 -53.53 -57.54
CA ASP A 61 52.92 -54.78 -56.98
C ASP A 61 54.24 -54.56 -56.20
N ASN A 62 54.87 -53.39 -56.30
CA ASN A 62 56.04 -52.98 -55.53
C ASN A 62 55.70 -52.08 -54.32
N GLN A 63 54.44 -51.66 -54.15
CA GLN A 63 54.06 -50.76 -53.05
C GLN A 63 53.85 -51.51 -51.73
N SER A 64 54.19 -50.83 -50.62
CA SER A 64 53.87 -51.33 -49.29
C SER A 64 52.35 -51.31 -49.05
N THR A 65 51.86 -52.24 -48.22
CA THR A 65 50.44 -52.28 -47.80
C THR A 65 49.97 -50.99 -47.13
N VAL A 66 50.88 -50.26 -46.49
CA VAL A 66 50.62 -48.94 -45.89
C VAL A 66 50.35 -47.89 -46.97
N ASN A 67 51.12 -47.87 -48.06
CA ASN A 67 50.89 -46.94 -49.17
C ASN A 67 49.56 -47.23 -49.86
N LEU A 68 49.25 -48.51 -50.13
CA LEU A 68 47.98 -48.92 -50.72
C LEU A 68 46.78 -48.54 -49.83
N TYR A 69 46.91 -48.71 -48.51
CA TYR A 69 45.90 -48.25 -47.56
C TYR A 69 45.73 -46.72 -47.61
N ILE A 70 46.82 -45.95 -47.60
CA ILE A 70 46.78 -44.48 -47.71
C ILE A 70 46.09 -44.04 -49.00
N THR A 71 46.37 -44.67 -50.14
CA THR A 71 45.71 -44.36 -51.42
C THR A 71 44.21 -44.69 -51.39
N SER A 72 43.80 -45.82 -50.79
CA SER A 72 42.38 -46.15 -50.60
C SER A 72 41.66 -45.17 -49.64
N LEU A 73 42.37 -44.68 -48.62
CA LEU A 73 41.87 -43.71 -47.66
C LEU A 73 41.73 -42.32 -48.30
N TYR A 74 42.69 -41.94 -49.15
CA TYR A 74 42.63 -40.73 -49.98
C TYR A 74 41.41 -40.74 -50.90
N TRP A 75 41.12 -41.86 -51.57
CA TRP A 75 39.93 -41.97 -52.41
C TRP A 75 38.64 -41.86 -51.61
N SER A 76 38.57 -42.55 -50.46
CA SER A 76 37.44 -42.52 -49.54
C SER A 76 37.18 -41.12 -48.94
N ILE A 77 38.22 -40.37 -48.56
CA ILE A 77 38.05 -39.01 -48.03
C ILE A 77 37.66 -38.02 -49.13
N ALA A 78 38.24 -38.09 -50.33
CA ALA A 78 37.92 -37.20 -51.44
C ALA A 78 36.46 -37.35 -51.95
N THR A 79 35.91 -38.57 -51.83
CA THR A 79 34.49 -38.86 -52.12
C THR A 79 33.57 -38.53 -50.94
N LEU A 80 34.00 -38.75 -49.69
CA LEU A 80 33.27 -38.37 -48.48
C LEU A 80 33.12 -36.84 -48.33
N SER A 81 34.15 -36.08 -48.67
CA SER A 81 34.13 -34.61 -48.67
C SER A 81 33.51 -34.01 -49.94
N SER A 82 32.98 -34.85 -50.85
CA SER A 82 32.40 -34.43 -52.13
C SER A 82 33.31 -33.56 -53.01
N VAL A 83 34.63 -33.75 -52.92
CA VAL A 83 35.62 -32.98 -53.71
C VAL A 83 35.85 -33.63 -55.08
N GLY A 84 36.04 -34.96 -55.12
CA GLY A 84 36.06 -35.75 -56.36
C GLY A 84 37.06 -35.29 -57.42
N TYR A 85 38.37 -35.36 -57.13
CA TYR A 85 39.43 -34.92 -58.05
C TYR A 85 39.46 -35.65 -59.42
N GLY A 86 38.93 -36.87 -59.51
CA GLY A 86 38.79 -37.65 -60.76
C GLY A 86 40.02 -38.47 -61.16
N ASP A 87 41.14 -38.29 -60.45
CA ASP A 87 42.34 -39.10 -60.53
C ASP A 87 42.09 -40.58 -60.19
N LEU A 88 41.30 -40.83 -59.14
CA LEU A 88 40.78 -42.14 -58.77
C LEU A 88 39.27 -42.19 -59.03
N HIS A 89 38.86 -43.09 -59.92
CA HIS A 89 37.47 -43.28 -60.33
C HIS A 89 37.17 -44.78 -60.49
N PRO A 90 35.89 -45.21 -60.33
CA PRO A 90 35.54 -46.60 -60.54
C PRO A 90 35.64 -46.95 -62.02
N VAL A 91 36.37 -48.01 -62.35
CA VAL A 91 36.55 -48.50 -63.72
C VAL A 91 35.67 -49.73 -63.95
N ASN A 92 35.51 -50.58 -62.93
CA ASN A 92 34.67 -51.77 -62.98
C ASN A 92 33.20 -51.49 -62.58
N THR A 93 32.27 -52.25 -63.15
CA THR A 93 30.82 -52.17 -62.82
C THR A 93 30.54 -52.39 -61.33
N ARG A 94 31.28 -53.28 -60.66
CA ARG A 94 31.20 -53.52 -59.21
C ARG A 94 31.62 -52.29 -58.41
N GLU A 95 32.69 -51.62 -58.82
CA GLU A 95 33.18 -50.38 -58.20
C GLU A 95 32.20 -49.24 -58.43
N MET A 96 31.59 -49.13 -59.62
CA MET A 96 30.57 -48.12 -59.94
C MET A 96 29.35 -48.25 -59.03
N ILE A 97 28.83 -49.48 -58.85
CA ILE A 97 27.69 -49.74 -57.95
C ILE A 97 28.05 -49.38 -56.51
N TYR A 98 29.22 -49.79 -56.02
CA TYR A 98 29.65 -49.44 -54.66
C TYR A 98 29.83 -47.94 -54.47
N CYS A 99 30.50 -47.26 -55.42
CA CYS A 99 30.71 -45.82 -55.37
C CYS A 99 29.39 -45.05 -55.40
N PHE A 100 28.41 -45.47 -56.20
CA PHE A 100 27.06 -44.88 -56.20
C PHE A 100 26.36 -45.01 -54.84
N LEU A 101 26.39 -46.20 -54.24
CA LEU A 101 25.83 -46.43 -52.90
C LEU A 101 26.56 -45.62 -51.83
N TYR A 102 27.90 -45.52 -51.90
CA TYR A 102 28.69 -44.72 -50.97
C TYR A 102 28.36 -43.23 -51.10
N CYS A 103 28.21 -42.70 -52.31
CA CYS A 103 27.76 -41.32 -52.53
C CYS A 103 26.39 -41.03 -51.90
N ILE A 104 25.41 -41.96 -51.98
CA ILE A 104 24.12 -41.81 -51.29
C ILE A 104 24.30 -41.75 -49.77
N VAL A 105 25.12 -42.64 -49.21
CA VAL A 105 25.45 -42.64 -47.76
C VAL A 105 26.14 -41.35 -47.36
N ASN A 106 27.06 -40.82 -48.18
CA ASN A 106 27.78 -39.58 -47.93
C ASN A 106 26.87 -38.35 -47.94
N VAL A 107 25.87 -38.28 -48.83
CA VAL A 107 24.85 -37.21 -48.81
C VAL A 107 24.06 -37.25 -47.51
N GLY A 108 23.58 -38.43 -47.09
CA GLY A 108 22.87 -38.60 -45.83
C GLY A 108 23.73 -38.24 -44.61
N PHE A 109 24.96 -38.74 -44.57
CA PHE A 109 25.90 -38.50 -43.47
C PHE A 109 26.38 -37.03 -43.40
N GLY A 110 26.65 -36.40 -44.54
CA GLY A 110 26.97 -34.97 -44.63
C GLY A 110 25.83 -34.10 -44.08
N SER A 111 24.57 -34.41 -44.44
CA SER A 111 23.40 -33.72 -43.87
C SER A 111 23.31 -33.88 -42.35
N TYR A 112 23.64 -35.07 -41.82
CA TYR A 112 23.67 -35.34 -40.39
C TYR A 112 24.77 -34.55 -39.66
N LEU A 113 25.98 -34.47 -40.23
CA LEU A 113 27.08 -33.67 -39.67
C LEU A 113 26.70 -32.18 -39.60
N ILE A 114 26.20 -31.62 -40.72
CA ILE A 114 25.77 -30.22 -40.81
C ILE A 114 24.66 -29.93 -39.79
N GLY A 115 23.63 -30.77 -39.71
CA GLY A 115 22.54 -30.61 -38.74
C GLY A 115 23.00 -30.63 -37.28
N ASN A 116 23.96 -31.51 -36.94
CA ASN A 116 24.52 -31.55 -35.59
C ASN A 116 25.38 -30.32 -35.27
N MET A 117 26.21 -29.87 -36.21
CA MET A 117 27.06 -28.68 -36.01
C MET A 117 26.21 -27.41 -35.91
N SER A 118 25.18 -27.26 -36.76
CA SER A 118 24.22 -26.15 -36.65
C SER A 118 23.56 -26.10 -35.27
N ASN A 119 23.11 -27.23 -34.73
CA ASN A 119 22.53 -27.30 -33.38
C ASN A 119 23.54 -26.89 -32.28
N LEU A 120 24.82 -27.27 -32.40
CA LEU A 120 25.86 -26.87 -31.45
C LEU A 120 26.16 -25.37 -31.53
N VAL A 121 26.28 -24.81 -32.74
CA VAL A 121 26.51 -23.38 -32.96
C VAL A 121 25.35 -22.55 -32.42
N VAL A 122 24.10 -22.91 -32.75
CA VAL A 122 22.90 -22.23 -32.22
C VAL A 122 22.89 -22.26 -30.71
N ASN A 123 23.09 -23.42 -30.08
CA ASN A 123 23.11 -23.51 -28.62
C ASN A 123 24.18 -22.61 -27.99
N SER A 124 25.38 -22.54 -28.59
CA SER A 124 26.47 -21.68 -28.11
C SER A 124 26.20 -20.17 -28.27
N THR A 125 25.39 -19.75 -29.25
CA THR A 125 25.14 -18.32 -29.53
C THR A 125 23.80 -17.80 -28.99
N THR A 126 22.86 -18.68 -28.66
CA THR A 126 21.49 -18.32 -28.19
C THR A 126 21.48 -17.22 -27.13
N ARG A 127 22.39 -17.25 -26.16
CA ARG A 127 22.47 -16.25 -25.08
C ARG A 127 22.75 -14.85 -25.61
N THR A 128 23.78 -14.70 -26.44
CA THR A 128 24.20 -13.44 -27.04
C THR A 128 23.17 -12.93 -28.05
N MET A 129 22.50 -13.84 -28.76
CA MET A 129 21.39 -13.51 -29.66
C MET A 129 20.21 -12.93 -28.88
N LYS A 130 19.68 -13.64 -27.87
CA LYS A 130 18.60 -13.16 -27.00
C LYS A 130 18.88 -11.77 -26.44
N TYR A 131 20.10 -11.52 -25.95
CA TYR A 131 20.50 -10.19 -25.48
C TYR A 131 20.39 -9.13 -26.57
N ARG A 132 20.97 -9.38 -27.75
CA ARG A 132 20.89 -8.45 -28.90
C ARG A 132 19.45 -8.20 -29.35
N ASP A 133 18.61 -9.22 -29.35
CA ASP A 133 17.19 -9.11 -29.69
C ASP A 133 16.45 -8.21 -28.67
N THR A 134 16.70 -8.40 -27.36
CA THR A 134 16.11 -7.54 -26.31
C THR A 134 16.58 -6.09 -26.38
N VAL A 135 17.87 -5.86 -26.64
CA VAL A 135 18.43 -4.51 -26.85
C VAL A 135 17.81 -3.86 -28.09
N GLN A 136 17.71 -4.59 -29.21
CA GLN A 136 17.10 -4.05 -30.43
C GLN A 136 15.61 -3.74 -30.23
N ALA A 137 14.88 -4.55 -29.47
CA ALA A 137 13.49 -4.29 -29.11
C ALA A 137 13.35 -3.04 -28.21
N ALA A 138 14.24 -2.87 -27.24
CA ALA A 138 14.28 -1.70 -26.35
C ALA A 138 14.59 -0.40 -27.12
N THR A 139 15.61 -0.38 -27.98
CA THR A 139 15.92 0.77 -28.86
C THR A 139 14.75 1.08 -29.82
N LYS A 140 14.11 0.06 -30.42
CA LYS A 140 12.90 0.25 -31.23
C LYS A 140 11.76 0.88 -30.43
N PHE A 141 11.57 0.50 -29.16
CA PHE A 141 10.59 1.09 -28.26
C PHE A 141 10.93 2.56 -27.93
N ALA A 142 12.19 2.86 -27.58
CA ALA A 142 12.65 4.22 -27.29
C ALA A 142 12.41 5.17 -28.47
N HIS A 143 12.88 4.81 -29.67
CA HIS A 143 12.69 5.61 -30.88
C HIS A 143 11.21 5.76 -31.26
N ARG A 144 10.41 4.69 -31.18
CA ARG A 144 8.96 4.74 -31.51
C ARG A 144 8.20 5.72 -30.62
N ASN A 145 8.56 5.78 -29.34
CA ASN A 145 7.89 6.61 -28.34
C ASN A 145 8.59 7.97 -28.11
N ARG A 146 9.65 8.28 -28.87
CA ARG A 146 10.47 9.49 -28.74
C ARG A 146 11.00 9.71 -27.30
N VAL A 147 11.44 8.62 -26.67
CA VAL A 147 12.04 8.66 -25.34
C VAL A 147 13.32 9.53 -25.36
N PRO A 148 13.53 10.41 -24.38
CA PRO A 148 14.76 11.19 -24.27
C PRO A 148 16.03 10.32 -24.21
N VAL A 149 17.10 10.78 -24.86
CA VAL A 149 18.38 10.03 -25.00
C VAL A 149 18.93 9.55 -23.65
N HIS A 150 18.83 10.35 -22.59
CA HIS A 150 19.31 9.96 -21.26
C HIS A 150 18.56 8.75 -20.66
N LEU A 151 17.24 8.64 -20.89
CA LEU A 151 16.45 7.48 -20.46
C LEU A 151 16.73 6.26 -21.35
N GLU A 152 17.02 6.47 -22.65
CA GLU A 152 17.47 5.38 -23.53
C GLU A 152 18.82 4.82 -23.07
N GLU A 153 19.80 5.66 -22.75
CA GLU A 153 21.10 5.24 -22.19
C GLU A 153 20.97 4.53 -20.85
N GLN A 154 20.10 5.01 -19.94
CA GLN A 154 19.79 4.31 -18.68
C GLN A 154 19.17 2.94 -18.91
N MET A 155 18.19 2.83 -19.81
CA MET A 155 17.56 1.56 -20.16
C MET A 155 18.56 0.57 -20.78
N LEU A 156 19.41 1.02 -21.69
CA LEU A 156 20.41 0.18 -22.36
C LEU A 156 21.55 -0.24 -21.42
N SER A 157 22.00 0.65 -20.52
CA SER A 157 23.01 0.32 -19.52
C SER A 157 22.49 -0.68 -18.47
N HIS A 158 21.23 -0.56 -18.04
CA HIS A 158 20.57 -1.58 -17.21
C HIS A 158 20.51 -2.94 -17.92
N LEU A 159 20.12 -3.00 -19.20
CA LEU A 159 20.11 -4.25 -19.98
C LEU A 159 21.51 -4.86 -20.15
N LEU A 160 22.54 -4.04 -20.38
CA LEU A 160 23.94 -4.49 -20.47
C LEU A 160 24.43 -5.05 -19.13
N MET A 161 24.09 -4.40 -18.02
CA MET A 161 24.49 -4.85 -16.69
C MET A 161 23.77 -6.15 -16.31
N LYS A 162 22.47 -6.26 -16.60
CA LYS A 162 21.73 -7.52 -16.46
C LYS A 162 22.36 -8.64 -17.28
N TYR A 163 22.74 -8.38 -18.54
CA TYR A 163 23.44 -9.38 -19.35
C TYR A 163 24.79 -9.79 -18.77
N ARG A 164 25.57 -8.87 -18.18
CA ARG A 164 26.84 -9.21 -17.52
C ARG A 164 26.61 -10.07 -16.27
N THR A 165 25.70 -9.68 -15.38
CA THR A 165 25.36 -10.46 -14.17
C THR A 165 24.76 -11.82 -14.53
N ASP A 166 23.98 -11.90 -15.61
CA ASP A 166 23.56 -13.17 -16.18
C ASP A 166 24.78 -13.99 -16.64
N VAL A 167 25.68 -13.42 -17.46
CA VAL A 167 26.86 -14.09 -18.03
C VAL A 167 27.80 -14.65 -16.96
N GLU A 168 28.06 -13.87 -15.92
CA GLU A 168 28.86 -14.26 -14.76
C GLU A 168 28.15 -15.29 -13.86
N GLY A 169 26.88 -15.61 -14.16
CA GLY A 169 26.08 -16.59 -13.41
C GLY A 169 25.64 -16.07 -12.04
N VAL A 170 25.52 -14.76 -11.89
CA VAL A 170 25.25 -14.05 -10.62
C VAL A 170 23.75 -13.91 -10.37
N GLN A 171 22.93 -13.73 -11.42
CA GLN A 171 21.47 -13.57 -11.31
C GLN A 171 20.69 -14.84 -11.69
N GLN A 172 20.86 -15.92 -10.93
CA GLN A 172 20.28 -17.25 -11.22
C GLN A 172 18.80 -17.43 -10.80
N GLN A 173 17.98 -16.38 -10.84
CA GLN A 173 16.62 -16.43 -10.30
C GLN A 173 15.76 -17.54 -10.95
N GLU A 174 15.87 -17.75 -12.27
CA GLU A 174 15.18 -18.85 -12.99
C GLU A 174 15.59 -20.24 -12.49
N ILE A 175 16.87 -20.44 -12.16
CA ILE A 175 17.38 -21.72 -11.63
C ILE A 175 16.87 -21.90 -10.20
N ILE A 176 16.98 -20.87 -9.36
CA ILE A 176 16.54 -20.89 -7.95
C ILE A 176 15.03 -21.13 -7.85
N ASP A 177 14.23 -20.55 -8.73
CA ASP A 177 12.77 -20.77 -8.78
C ASP A 177 12.38 -22.12 -9.39
N SER A 178 13.27 -22.77 -10.16
CA SER A 178 13.08 -24.16 -10.59
C SER A 178 13.34 -25.20 -9.48
N LEU A 179 14.00 -24.81 -8.38
CA LEU A 179 14.28 -25.70 -7.25
C LEU A 179 13.04 -25.87 -6.34
N PRO A 180 12.85 -27.06 -5.73
CA PRO A 180 11.83 -27.27 -4.69
C PRO A 180 11.96 -26.25 -3.54
N LYS A 181 10.82 -25.76 -3.02
CA LYS A 181 10.78 -24.68 -2.00
C LYS A 181 11.75 -24.95 -0.83
N ALA A 182 11.81 -26.18 -0.32
CA ALA A 182 12.70 -26.53 0.79
C ALA A 182 14.19 -26.29 0.49
N ILE A 183 14.66 -26.63 -0.71
CA ILE A 183 16.06 -26.42 -1.13
C ILE A 183 16.31 -24.91 -1.27
N ARG A 184 15.45 -24.18 -1.98
CA ARG A 184 15.53 -22.71 -2.09
C ARG A 184 15.58 -22.03 -0.72
N SER A 185 14.67 -22.40 0.19
CA SER A 185 14.63 -21.91 1.56
C SER A 185 15.95 -22.16 2.31
N SER A 186 16.53 -23.36 2.19
CA SER A 186 17.82 -23.68 2.82
C SER A 186 18.99 -22.87 2.24
N ILE A 187 18.99 -22.60 0.93
CA ILE A 187 20.01 -21.77 0.26
C ILE A 187 19.90 -20.33 0.74
N SER A 188 18.70 -19.73 0.71
CA SER A 188 18.49 -18.37 1.22
C SER A 188 18.92 -18.23 2.68
N TYR A 189 18.58 -19.20 3.53
CA TYR A 189 19.00 -19.21 4.93
C TYR A 189 20.53 -19.19 5.07
N CYS A 190 21.24 -20.11 4.40
CA CYS A 190 22.70 -20.16 4.45
C CYS A 190 23.40 -18.90 3.91
N LEU A 191 22.81 -18.22 2.93
CA LEU A 191 23.38 -17.00 2.33
C LEU A 191 23.10 -15.73 3.17
N PHE A 192 21.89 -15.58 3.69
CA PHE A 192 21.40 -14.28 4.17
C PHE A 192 21.05 -14.23 5.66
N TYR A 193 20.98 -15.37 6.38
CA TYR A 193 20.64 -15.38 7.81
C TYR A 193 21.55 -14.48 8.65
N ARG A 194 22.88 -14.59 8.47
CA ARG A 194 23.87 -13.78 9.22
C ARG A 194 23.77 -12.29 8.95
N LEU A 195 23.26 -11.88 7.80
CA LEU A 195 23.06 -10.47 7.47
C LEU A 195 21.78 -9.98 8.16
N MET A 196 20.68 -10.72 8.01
CA MET A 196 19.38 -10.39 8.63
C MET A 196 19.44 -10.34 10.17
N ASP A 197 20.16 -11.26 10.81
CA ASP A 197 20.38 -11.31 12.27
C ASP A 197 21.14 -10.07 12.79
N GLY A 198 21.87 -9.37 11.92
CA GLY A 198 22.63 -8.14 12.23
C GLY A 198 21.96 -6.83 11.79
N VAL A 199 20.76 -6.86 11.20
CA VAL A 199 20.02 -5.63 10.83
C VAL A 199 19.31 -5.08 12.06
N TYR A 200 19.46 -3.77 12.31
CA TYR A 200 18.90 -3.07 13.47
C TYR A 200 17.40 -3.38 13.71
N LEU A 201 16.62 -3.53 12.64
CA LEU A 201 15.18 -3.77 12.73
C LEU A 201 14.84 -5.14 13.34
N PHE A 202 15.69 -6.14 13.14
CA PHE A 202 15.47 -7.53 13.54
C PHE A 202 16.27 -7.96 14.78
N GLU A 203 16.98 -7.04 15.43
CA GLU A 203 17.70 -7.32 16.67
C GLU A 203 16.74 -7.83 17.77
N GLY A 204 17.03 -8.99 18.36
CA GLY A 204 16.21 -9.60 19.40
C GLY A 204 14.92 -10.30 18.92
N VAL A 205 14.71 -10.45 17.60
CA VAL A 205 13.59 -11.19 17.01
C VAL A 205 13.82 -12.71 17.07
N SER A 206 12.75 -13.51 17.12
CA SER A 206 12.83 -14.98 17.08
C SER A 206 13.52 -15.49 15.81
N LYS A 207 14.37 -16.52 15.98
CA LYS A 207 15.10 -17.17 14.87
C LYS A 207 14.16 -17.80 13.84
N ASP A 208 12.98 -18.23 14.28
CA ASP A 208 11.95 -18.81 13.42
C ASP A 208 11.35 -17.75 12.48
N LEU A 209 11.09 -16.53 12.97
CA LEU A 209 10.64 -15.43 12.11
C LEU A 209 11.75 -14.98 11.15
N ILE A 210 13.00 -14.88 11.61
CA ILE A 210 14.13 -14.52 10.73
C ILE A 210 14.30 -15.58 9.62
N PHE A 211 14.19 -16.87 9.95
CA PHE A 211 14.17 -17.94 8.94
C PHE A 211 13.05 -17.71 7.92
N GLN A 212 11.80 -17.51 8.37
CA GLN A 212 10.68 -17.30 7.46
C GLN A 212 10.88 -16.06 6.56
N LEU A 213 11.31 -14.93 7.11
CA LEU A 213 11.62 -13.69 6.38
C LEU A 213 12.66 -13.93 5.28
N VAL A 214 13.78 -14.57 5.62
CA VAL A 214 14.85 -14.91 4.68
C VAL A 214 14.37 -15.83 3.56
N THR A 215 13.40 -16.71 3.82
CA THR A 215 12.89 -17.64 2.79
C THR A 215 11.89 -17.03 1.79
N GLU A 216 11.26 -15.91 2.14
CA GLU A 216 10.36 -15.17 1.23
C GLU A 216 11.07 -13.96 0.57
N MET A 217 12.25 -13.57 1.05
CA MET A 217 13.13 -12.59 0.41
C MET A 217 13.65 -13.04 -0.95
N LYS A 218 13.71 -12.11 -1.91
CA LYS A 218 14.30 -12.31 -3.25
C LYS A 218 15.56 -11.48 -3.41
N ALA A 219 16.62 -12.06 -3.96
CA ALA A 219 17.85 -11.34 -4.25
C ALA A 219 17.80 -10.71 -5.65
N GLU A 220 17.92 -9.40 -5.71
CA GLU A 220 18.02 -8.61 -6.94
C GLU A 220 19.39 -7.94 -7.02
N TYR A 221 19.93 -7.76 -8.23
CA TYR A 221 21.19 -7.05 -8.46
C TYR A 221 20.88 -5.75 -9.19
N ILE A 222 21.29 -4.63 -8.58
CA ILE A 222 21.01 -3.28 -9.08
C ILE A 222 22.32 -2.62 -9.54
N PRO A 223 22.43 -2.21 -10.81
CA PRO A 223 23.61 -1.55 -11.35
C PRO A 223 23.79 -0.13 -10.77
N PRO A 224 25.01 0.45 -10.83
CA PRO A 224 25.27 1.79 -10.33
C PRO A 224 24.44 2.88 -11.04
N LYS A 225 24.17 3.97 -10.31
CA LYS A 225 23.39 5.14 -10.74
C LYS A 225 21.93 4.83 -11.07
N GLN A 226 21.41 3.71 -10.59
CA GLN A 226 19.99 3.38 -10.64
C GLN A 226 19.33 3.65 -9.29
N ASP A 227 18.14 4.25 -9.35
CA ASP A 227 17.30 4.54 -8.19
C ASP A 227 16.54 3.27 -7.81
N VAL A 228 16.70 2.84 -6.55
CA VAL A 228 16.08 1.64 -5.96
C VAL A 228 14.67 1.93 -5.48
N VAL A 229 14.49 3.14 -4.94
CA VAL A 229 13.25 3.70 -4.40
C VAL A 229 13.25 5.18 -4.78
N LEU A 230 12.11 5.70 -5.25
CA LEU A 230 11.95 7.12 -5.57
C LEU A 230 11.31 7.89 -4.41
N ASP A 231 11.71 9.14 -4.23
CA ASP A 231 11.01 10.09 -3.36
C ASP A 231 9.53 10.21 -3.77
N ASN A 232 8.66 10.28 -2.77
CA ASN A 232 7.21 10.27 -2.89
C ASN A 232 6.59 9.01 -3.55
N GLU A 233 7.35 7.94 -3.78
CA GLU A 233 6.82 6.66 -4.28
C GLU A 233 5.97 5.95 -3.23
N ALA A 234 4.91 5.28 -3.69
CA ALA A 234 4.02 4.49 -2.83
C ALA A 234 4.76 3.32 -2.15
N PRO A 235 4.45 3.02 -0.87
CA PRO A 235 5.16 2.00 -0.11
C PRO A 235 4.87 0.58 -0.61
N SER A 236 5.87 -0.02 -1.26
CA SER A 236 5.81 -1.36 -1.85
C SER A 236 6.52 -2.40 -0.98
N ASP A 237 7.84 -2.34 -0.90
CA ASP A 237 8.70 -3.43 -0.44
C ASP A 237 9.86 -2.92 0.44
N PHE A 238 10.42 -3.79 1.28
CA PHE A 238 11.71 -3.56 1.95
C PHE A 238 12.86 -3.90 1.01
N TYR A 239 13.95 -3.14 1.12
CA TYR A 239 15.21 -3.34 0.40
C TYR A 239 16.38 -3.37 1.39
N LEU A 240 17.01 -4.53 1.56
CA LEU A 240 18.20 -4.72 2.41
C LEU A 240 19.46 -4.85 1.54
N PHE A 241 20.44 -3.98 1.74
CA PHE A 241 21.71 -4.02 0.99
C PHE A 241 22.62 -5.14 1.53
N VAL A 242 22.86 -6.18 0.72
CA VAL A 242 23.77 -7.29 1.03
C VAL A 242 25.21 -6.95 0.68
N THR A 243 25.41 -6.34 -0.49
CA THR A 243 26.70 -5.79 -0.93
C THR A 243 26.44 -4.50 -1.73
N GLY A 244 27.46 -3.65 -1.83
CA GLY A 244 27.35 -2.40 -2.57
C GLY A 244 27.07 -1.20 -1.66
N GLY A 245 26.21 -0.29 -2.10
CA GLY A 245 25.86 0.92 -1.35
C GLY A 245 25.20 1.99 -2.21
N ALA A 246 24.48 2.89 -1.57
CA ALA A 246 23.64 3.91 -2.19
C ALA A 246 23.74 5.27 -1.48
N GLU A 247 23.26 6.32 -2.13
CA GLU A 247 23.08 7.66 -1.59
C GLU A 247 21.59 7.91 -1.39
N LEU A 248 21.22 8.44 -0.22
CA LEU A 248 19.89 8.97 0.03
C LEU A 248 19.86 10.42 -0.47
N ILE A 249 19.02 10.70 -1.46
CA ILE A 249 18.90 11.99 -2.12
C ILE A 249 17.51 12.56 -1.82
N LYS A 250 17.44 13.84 -1.47
CA LYS A 250 16.19 14.60 -1.33
C LYS A 250 16.12 15.67 -2.42
N HIS A 251 14.93 15.87 -2.99
CA HIS A 251 14.68 16.86 -4.02
C HIS A 251 13.99 18.10 -3.44
N ASP A 252 14.76 19.03 -2.88
CA ASP A 252 14.24 20.32 -2.39
C ASP A 252 14.40 21.41 -3.47
N ASN A 253 13.30 22.09 -3.82
CA ASN A 253 13.25 23.25 -4.74
C ASN A 253 14.01 23.10 -6.08
N GLY A 254 14.09 21.87 -6.61
CA GLY A 254 14.76 21.57 -7.90
C GLY A 254 16.26 21.30 -7.81
N GLY A 255 16.85 21.26 -6.60
CA GLY A 255 18.20 20.74 -6.37
C GLY A 255 18.18 19.29 -5.87
N GLU A 256 19.18 18.50 -6.26
CA GLU A 256 19.48 17.22 -5.59
C GLU A 256 20.40 17.48 -4.39
N GLN A 257 19.97 17.13 -3.18
CA GLN A 257 20.83 17.14 -2.00
C GLN A 257 21.05 15.71 -1.50
N VAL A 258 22.30 15.29 -1.34
CA VAL A 258 22.65 14.04 -0.66
C VAL A 258 22.47 14.24 0.85
N VAL A 259 21.58 13.44 1.44
CA VAL A 259 21.16 13.52 2.84
C VAL A 259 21.83 12.43 3.69
N GLY A 260 22.23 11.31 3.07
CA GLY A 260 22.95 10.23 3.75
C GLY A 260 23.53 9.20 2.78
N GLU A 261 24.32 8.27 3.31
CA GLU A 261 24.88 7.13 2.57
C GLU A 261 24.46 5.81 3.21
N LEU A 262 24.20 4.82 2.36
CA LEU A 262 23.79 3.46 2.71
C LEU A 262 24.91 2.48 2.34
N ASN A 263 25.23 1.61 3.28
CA ASN A 263 26.26 0.59 3.20
C ASN A 263 25.66 -0.83 3.18
N ALA A 264 26.53 -1.84 3.09
CA ALA A 264 26.10 -3.22 3.24
C ALA A 264 25.67 -3.49 4.69
N GLY A 265 24.48 -4.05 4.86
CA GLY A 265 23.78 -4.22 6.15
C GLY A 265 22.59 -3.27 6.32
N ASP A 266 22.55 -2.15 5.58
CA ASP A 266 21.53 -1.13 5.77
C ASP A 266 20.21 -1.47 5.07
N LEU A 267 19.11 -1.06 5.71
CA LEU A 267 17.74 -1.29 5.27
C LEU A 267 17.15 0.01 4.70
N VAL A 268 16.29 -0.12 3.68
CA VAL A 268 15.51 0.96 3.08
C VAL A 268 14.07 0.49 2.87
N GLY A 269 13.13 1.42 2.98
CA GLY A 269 11.70 1.19 2.73
C GLY A 269 10.89 0.86 3.99
N GLU A 270 11.52 0.78 5.15
CA GLU A 270 10.89 0.48 6.43
C GLU A 270 9.81 1.49 6.83
N VAL A 271 10.05 2.78 6.59
CA VAL A 271 9.07 3.86 6.81
C VAL A 271 7.84 3.61 5.94
N GLY A 272 8.07 3.18 4.70
CA GLY A 272 7.00 2.84 3.78
C GLY A 272 6.19 1.63 4.26
N VAL A 273 6.86 0.52 4.53
CA VAL A 273 6.17 -0.74 4.84
C VAL A 273 5.48 -0.72 6.21
N LEU A 274 6.12 -0.15 7.24
CA LEU A 274 5.61 -0.10 8.61
C LEU A 274 4.59 1.02 8.83
N CYS A 275 4.84 2.22 8.31
CA CYS A 275 4.00 3.39 8.58
C CYS A 275 2.99 3.68 7.46
N TYR A 276 3.05 2.95 6.35
CA TYR A 276 2.26 3.17 5.14
C TYR A 276 2.32 4.63 4.63
N ARG A 277 3.55 5.15 4.57
CA ARG A 277 3.86 6.50 4.07
C ARG A 277 4.61 6.42 2.74
N PRO A 278 4.51 7.45 1.88
CA PRO A 278 5.43 7.58 0.76
C PRO A 278 6.87 7.67 1.27
N HIS A 279 7.83 7.25 0.45
CA HIS A 279 9.24 7.31 0.82
C HIS A 279 9.74 8.76 0.86
N PRO A 280 10.45 9.20 1.92
CA PRO A 280 10.89 10.59 2.08
C PRO A 280 12.17 10.97 1.32
N TYR A 281 12.86 9.98 0.72
CA TYR A 281 14.12 10.15 0.01
C TYR A 281 14.21 9.17 -1.17
N THR A 282 14.87 9.58 -2.25
CA THR A 282 15.30 8.71 -3.35
C THR A 282 16.56 7.95 -2.95
N ALA A 283 16.63 6.64 -3.15
CA ALA A 283 17.82 5.82 -2.85
C ALA A 283 18.57 5.44 -4.14
N ARG A 284 19.68 6.12 -4.44
CA ARG A 284 20.46 5.96 -5.69
C ARG A 284 21.74 5.15 -5.47
N THR A 285 21.91 4.04 -6.17
CA THR A 285 23.11 3.19 -6.04
C THR A 285 24.41 3.90 -6.49
N LYS A 286 25.50 3.79 -5.71
CA LYS A 286 26.85 4.26 -6.14
C LYS A 286 27.59 3.23 -7.01
N ARG A 287 27.41 1.95 -6.68
CA ARG A 287 28.11 0.78 -7.24
C ARG A 287 27.12 -0.36 -7.48
N LEU A 288 27.53 -1.38 -8.25
CA LEU A 288 26.76 -2.62 -8.38
C LEU A 288 26.46 -3.15 -6.97
N SER A 289 25.16 -3.27 -6.65
CA SER A 289 24.69 -3.59 -5.31
C SER A 289 23.77 -4.81 -5.36
N GLN A 290 24.00 -5.76 -4.47
CA GLN A 290 23.07 -6.87 -4.25
C GLN A 290 22.08 -6.46 -3.17
N VAL A 291 20.79 -6.51 -3.48
CA VAL A 291 19.72 -6.06 -2.60
C VAL A 291 18.71 -7.19 -2.40
N LEU A 292 18.32 -7.44 -1.16
CA LEU A 292 17.24 -8.36 -0.81
C LEU A 292 15.94 -7.58 -0.74
N ARG A 293 14.98 -8.00 -1.57
CA ARG A 293 13.64 -7.45 -1.64
C ARG A 293 12.67 -8.33 -0.86
N LEU A 294 11.88 -7.74 0.04
CA LEU A 294 10.78 -8.41 0.72
C LEU A 294 9.49 -7.60 0.57
N SER A 295 8.43 -8.21 0.07
CA SER A 295 7.19 -7.47 -0.14
C SER A 295 6.44 -7.17 1.15
N ARG A 296 5.79 -6.00 1.20
CA ARG A 296 4.93 -5.62 2.34
C ARG A 296 3.89 -6.68 2.70
N THR A 297 3.30 -7.31 1.70
CA THR A 297 2.29 -8.36 1.91
C THR A 297 2.88 -9.61 2.53
N ALA A 298 4.04 -10.08 2.07
CA ALA A 298 4.74 -11.22 2.66
C ALA A 298 5.20 -10.91 4.09
N PHE A 299 5.84 -9.76 4.31
CA PHE A 299 6.28 -9.31 5.63
C PHE A 299 5.14 -9.25 6.64
N LEU A 300 4.04 -8.58 6.30
CA LEU A 300 2.89 -8.47 7.19
C LEU A 300 2.34 -9.86 7.51
N ASN A 301 2.10 -10.71 6.49
CA ASN A 301 1.63 -12.09 6.63
C ASN A 301 2.47 -12.92 7.64
N LEU A 302 3.79 -12.75 7.65
CA LEU A 302 4.66 -13.42 8.61
C LEU A 302 4.44 -12.89 10.04
N ILE A 303 4.36 -11.57 10.22
CA ILE A 303 4.13 -10.97 11.55
C ILE A 303 2.75 -11.30 12.15
N TYR A 304 1.72 -11.61 11.35
CA TYR A 304 0.45 -12.16 11.89
C TYR A 304 0.68 -13.44 12.71
N SER A 305 1.62 -14.28 12.29
CA SER A 305 1.92 -15.54 12.99
C SER A 305 2.69 -15.31 14.29
N SER A 306 3.44 -14.20 14.39
CA SER A 306 4.42 -13.91 15.44
C SER A 306 4.24 -12.49 16.01
N VAL A 307 3.04 -12.19 16.51
CA VAL A 307 2.67 -10.86 17.06
C VAL A 307 3.63 -10.36 18.16
N GLY A 308 4.29 -11.28 18.89
CA GLY A 308 5.33 -10.93 19.86
C GLY A 308 6.55 -10.25 19.22
N ASP A 309 7.13 -10.89 18.20
CA ASP A 309 8.26 -10.33 17.43
C ASP A 309 7.90 -9.01 16.74
N GLY A 310 6.64 -8.87 16.29
CA GLY A 310 6.12 -7.62 15.75
C GLY A 310 6.22 -6.43 16.72
N THR A 311 6.16 -6.65 18.03
CA THR A 311 6.42 -5.58 19.02
C THR A 311 7.89 -5.20 19.11
N VAL A 312 8.80 -6.18 18.97
CA VAL A 312 10.25 -5.96 19.03
C VAL A 312 10.69 -5.14 17.82
N ILE A 313 10.29 -5.58 16.61
CA ILE A 313 10.50 -4.87 15.35
C ILE A 313 10.04 -3.41 15.43
N MET A 314 8.85 -3.16 15.98
CA MET A 314 8.33 -1.79 16.11
C MET A 314 9.12 -0.94 17.12
N ASN A 315 9.53 -1.52 18.26
CA ASN A 315 10.35 -0.82 19.24
C ASN A 315 11.75 -0.48 18.67
N ASN A 316 12.36 -1.40 17.94
CA ASN A 316 13.65 -1.19 17.26
C ASN A 316 13.54 -0.05 16.25
N PHE A 317 12.48 -0.02 15.45
CA PHE A 317 12.20 1.05 14.49
C PHE A 317 12.02 2.42 15.16
N LEU A 318 11.24 2.51 16.25
CA LEU A 318 11.07 3.77 16.99
C LEU A 318 12.38 4.25 17.64
N ASN A 319 13.18 3.33 18.18
CA ASN A 319 14.49 3.66 18.74
C ASN A 319 15.45 4.17 17.64
N HIS A 320 15.45 3.54 16.47
CA HIS A 320 16.22 4.00 15.31
C HIS A 320 15.81 5.42 14.88
N LEU A 321 14.50 5.69 14.75
CA LEU A 321 13.99 7.02 14.42
C LEU A 321 14.43 8.09 15.43
N ARG A 322 14.48 7.77 16.73
CA ARG A 322 14.95 8.68 17.80
C ARG A 322 16.46 8.94 17.76
N SER A 323 17.25 8.00 17.25
CA SER A 323 18.71 8.13 17.10
C SER A 323 19.15 8.68 15.75
N SER A 324 18.24 8.73 14.77
CA SER A 324 18.57 9.10 13.39
C SER A 324 18.81 10.60 13.24
N THR A 325 19.92 10.96 12.61
CA THR A 325 20.29 12.34 12.28
C THR A 325 19.75 12.80 10.92
N VAL A 326 18.90 12.01 10.26
CA VAL A 326 18.46 12.23 8.88
C VAL A 326 17.28 13.25 8.87
N PRO A 327 17.43 14.44 8.24
CA PRO A 327 16.41 15.49 8.31
C PRO A 327 15.05 15.04 7.75
N GLY A 328 14.05 14.98 8.63
CA GLY A 328 12.69 14.51 8.35
C GLY A 328 12.24 13.35 9.23
N THR A 329 13.15 12.63 9.90
CA THR A 329 12.79 11.52 10.81
C THR A 329 11.99 11.97 12.03
N ASP A 330 12.22 13.17 12.56
CA ASP A 330 11.46 13.71 13.70
C ASP A 330 9.96 13.84 13.40
N ALA A 331 9.61 14.30 12.20
CA ALA A 331 8.21 14.42 11.76
C ALA A 331 7.55 13.04 11.62
N ILE A 332 8.31 12.04 11.14
CA ILE A 332 7.87 10.65 11.05
C ILE A 332 7.71 10.05 12.45
N LEU A 333 8.64 10.30 13.38
CA LEU A 333 8.59 9.83 14.76
C LEU A 333 7.35 10.38 15.49
N VAL A 334 7.16 11.70 15.52
CA VAL A 334 6.02 12.33 16.20
C VAL A 334 4.68 11.79 15.66
N ASP A 335 4.57 11.64 14.34
CA ASP A 335 3.35 11.10 13.75
C ASP A 335 3.15 9.60 14.03
N THR A 336 4.22 8.79 14.02
CA THR A 336 4.12 7.34 14.32
C THR A 336 3.78 7.10 15.78
N GLU A 337 4.34 7.88 16.71
CA GLU A 337 3.96 7.87 18.12
C GLU A 337 2.50 8.32 18.31
N ALA A 338 2.02 9.32 17.56
CA ALA A 338 0.62 9.72 17.56
C ALA A 338 -0.31 8.62 16.99
N MET A 339 0.08 7.92 15.92
CA MET A 339 -0.66 6.78 15.35
C MET A 339 -0.71 5.60 16.32
N LEU A 340 0.39 5.34 17.04
CA LEU A 340 0.48 4.35 18.12
C LEU A 340 -0.43 4.70 19.30
N ALA A 341 -0.44 5.95 19.75
CA ALA A 341 -1.30 6.43 20.84
C ALA A 341 -2.79 6.37 20.46
N ARG A 342 -3.14 6.73 19.21
CA ARG A 342 -4.51 6.66 18.67
C ARG A 342 -4.94 5.22 18.33
N GLY A 343 -4.01 4.29 18.16
CA GLY A 343 -4.29 2.91 17.79
C GLY A 343 -5.02 2.78 16.44
N LYS A 344 -4.65 3.59 15.44
CA LYS A 344 -5.13 3.53 14.05
C LYS A 344 -3.94 3.54 13.11
N THR A 345 -3.78 2.51 12.29
CA THR A 345 -2.54 2.29 11.50
C THR A 345 -2.75 1.72 10.09
N ASP A 346 -3.99 1.50 9.68
CA ASP A 346 -4.30 1.35 8.26
C ASP A 346 -4.62 2.73 7.71
N LEU A 347 -3.79 3.18 6.76
CA LEU A 347 -3.99 4.34 5.89
C LEU A 347 -4.02 5.73 6.60
N PRO A 348 -3.16 6.69 6.20
CA PRO A 348 -3.48 8.12 6.35
C PRO A 348 -4.56 8.58 5.36
N ILE A 349 -5.12 7.65 4.56
CA ILE A 349 -6.36 7.84 3.79
C ILE A 349 -7.56 7.75 4.77
N GLY A 350 -7.58 8.66 5.74
CA GLY A 350 -8.75 8.92 6.58
C GLY A 350 -9.79 9.74 5.82
N THR A 351 -10.96 9.94 6.42
CA THR A 351 -12.02 10.79 5.83
C THR A 351 -11.51 12.22 5.57
N TYR A 352 -10.65 12.71 6.45
CA TYR A 352 -9.94 13.99 6.34
C TYR A 352 -9.06 14.12 5.07
N PHE A 353 -8.28 13.08 4.73
CA PHE A 353 -7.39 13.11 3.57
C PHE A 353 -8.17 13.07 2.24
N ALA A 354 -9.25 12.28 2.18
CA ALA A 354 -10.14 12.28 1.02
C ALA A 354 -10.84 13.64 0.84
N ALA A 355 -11.20 14.32 1.94
CA ALA A 355 -11.76 15.67 1.91
C ALA A 355 -10.76 16.71 1.38
N ILE A 356 -9.49 16.71 1.82
CA ILE A 356 -8.44 17.61 1.29
C ILE A 356 -8.30 17.48 -0.23
N ARG A 357 -8.28 16.24 -0.75
CA ARG A 357 -8.09 15.99 -2.19
C ARG A 357 -9.36 16.16 -3.01
N ASN A 358 -10.49 16.49 -2.37
CA ASN A 358 -11.82 16.58 -2.99
C ASN A 358 -12.22 15.29 -3.74
N ASP A 359 -11.71 14.13 -3.31
CA ASP A 359 -12.01 12.84 -3.93
C ASP A 359 -13.28 12.25 -3.32
N ASN A 360 -14.42 12.65 -3.90
CA ASN A 360 -15.74 12.21 -3.46
C ASN A 360 -15.98 10.70 -3.61
N LYS A 361 -15.28 10.02 -4.54
CA LYS A 361 -15.40 8.55 -4.71
C LYS A 361 -14.65 7.81 -3.62
N MET A 362 -13.43 8.27 -3.31
CA MET A 362 -12.65 7.76 -2.18
C MET A 362 -13.36 8.02 -0.85
N LEU A 363 -13.89 9.24 -0.66
CA LEU A 363 -14.68 9.59 0.52
C LEU A 363 -15.91 8.69 0.67
N GLU A 364 -16.71 8.50 -0.39
CA GLU A 364 -17.86 7.59 -0.33
C GLU A 364 -17.46 6.15 -0.01
N TRP A 365 -16.36 5.64 -0.59
CA TRP A 365 -15.85 4.30 -0.31
C TRP A 365 -15.42 4.13 1.16
N LEU A 366 -14.70 5.11 1.71
CA LEU A 366 -14.31 5.15 3.12
C LEU A 366 -15.53 5.15 4.06
N LEU A 367 -16.53 5.98 3.77
CA LEU A 367 -17.75 6.09 4.56
C LEU A 367 -18.59 4.82 4.52
N ARG A 368 -18.74 4.20 3.34
CA ARG A 368 -19.40 2.88 3.17
C ARG A 368 -18.68 1.77 3.96
N ASN A 369 -17.37 1.87 4.12
CA ASN A 369 -16.56 0.93 4.91
C ASN A 369 -16.55 1.23 6.42
N GLY A 370 -17.25 2.28 6.88
CA GLY A 370 -17.37 2.62 8.29
C GLY A 370 -16.16 3.37 8.87
N SER A 371 -15.47 4.16 8.02
CA SER A 371 -14.42 5.07 8.49
C SER A 371 -14.97 6.12 9.46
N ASP A 372 -14.13 6.59 10.36
CA ASP A 372 -14.53 7.46 11.45
C ASP A 372 -14.71 8.92 10.98
N LEU A 373 -15.88 9.47 11.30
CA LEU A 373 -16.32 10.81 10.93
C LEU A 373 -15.69 11.90 11.79
N THR A 374 -15.16 11.53 12.96
CA THR A 374 -14.49 12.43 13.91
C THR A 374 -12.98 12.51 13.68
N GLU A 375 -12.49 11.98 12.55
CA GLU A 375 -11.08 12.06 12.18
C GLU A 375 -10.67 13.51 11.93
N ALA A 376 -9.76 13.95 12.80
CA ALA A 376 -9.35 15.33 12.91
C ALA A 376 -7.82 15.49 12.85
N ASP A 377 -7.42 16.60 12.24
CA ASP A 377 -6.05 17.11 12.17
C ASP A 377 -5.49 17.49 13.56
N ARG A 378 -4.24 17.94 13.62
CA ARG A 378 -3.61 18.49 14.83
C ARG A 378 -4.39 19.67 15.43
N ASN A 379 -5.14 20.40 14.61
CA ASN A 379 -6.00 21.52 15.01
C ASN A 379 -7.46 21.11 15.32
N GLU A 380 -7.76 19.82 15.50
CA GLU A 380 -9.13 19.28 15.64
C GLU A 380 -10.08 19.53 14.44
N ARG A 381 -9.56 20.09 13.34
CA ARG A 381 -10.29 20.24 12.07
C ARG A 381 -10.60 18.88 11.46
N THR A 382 -11.88 18.56 11.36
CA THR A 382 -12.40 17.32 10.76
C THR A 382 -12.56 17.40 9.24
N ALA A 383 -12.83 16.26 8.60
CA ALA A 383 -13.19 16.16 7.18
C ALA A 383 -14.30 17.15 6.75
N MET A 384 -15.24 17.45 7.65
CA MET A 384 -16.33 18.39 7.34
C MET A 384 -15.86 19.85 7.27
N HIS A 385 -14.92 20.27 8.14
CA HIS A 385 -14.32 21.61 8.08
C HIS A 385 -13.64 21.82 6.72
N VAL A 386 -12.83 20.85 6.29
CA VAL A 386 -12.12 20.91 5.00
C VAL A 386 -13.10 20.92 3.82
N ALA A 387 -14.08 20.01 3.81
CA ALA A 387 -15.07 19.96 2.74
C ALA A 387 -15.93 21.24 2.66
N ALA A 388 -16.15 21.92 3.78
CA ALA A 388 -16.87 23.18 3.83
C ALA A 388 -16.01 24.37 3.36
N SER A 389 -14.77 24.47 3.86
CA SER A 389 -13.76 25.47 3.48
C SER A 389 -13.40 25.41 2.00
N SER A 390 -13.46 24.21 1.38
CA SER A 390 -13.21 23.98 -0.04
C SER A 390 -14.46 24.07 -0.93
N GLY A 391 -15.64 24.36 -0.37
CA GLY A 391 -16.90 24.45 -1.13
C GLY A 391 -17.41 23.13 -1.72
N ASN A 392 -16.98 21.97 -1.21
CA ASN A 392 -17.34 20.66 -1.76
C ASN A 392 -18.74 20.22 -1.31
N GLU A 393 -19.77 20.66 -2.03
CA GLU A 393 -21.17 20.26 -1.82
C GLU A 393 -21.37 18.73 -1.76
N HIS A 394 -20.67 17.97 -2.60
CA HIS A 394 -20.87 16.52 -2.69
C HIS A 394 -20.26 15.82 -1.46
N GLY A 395 -19.07 16.21 -1.04
CA GLY A 395 -18.44 15.69 0.18
C GLY A 395 -19.20 16.05 1.45
N VAL A 396 -19.68 17.30 1.56
CA VAL A 396 -20.52 17.72 2.69
C VAL A 396 -21.82 16.92 2.73
N THR A 397 -22.52 16.74 1.60
CA THR A 397 -23.75 15.92 1.59
C THR A 397 -23.50 14.43 1.87
N LEU A 398 -22.34 13.89 1.48
CA LEU A 398 -21.93 12.53 1.85
C LEU A 398 -21.70 12.41 3.37
N LEU A 399 -20.87 13.28 3.95
CA LEU A 399 -20.58 13.29 5.38
C LEU A 399 -21.86 13.40 6.24
N LEU A 400 -22.77 14.32 5.88
CA LEU A 400 -24.05 14.50 6.58
C LEU A 400 -24.99 13.27 6.43
N LYS A 401 -25.05 12.64 5.25
CA LYS A 401 -25.82 11.40 5.05
C LYS A 401 -25.34 10.23 5.91
N PHE A 402 -24.03 10.16 6.18
CA PHE A 402 -23.46 9.14 7.06
C PHE A 402 -23.49 9.52 8.56
N GLY A 403 -24.08 10.67 8.90
CA GLY A 403 -24.35 11.06 10.29
C GLY A 403 -23.25 11.90 10.96
N ALA A 404 -22.43 12.62 10.18
CA ALA A 404 -21.45 13.54 10.73
C ALA A 404 -22.13 14.77 11.34
N ASP A 405 -21.61 15.26 12.48
CA ASP A 405 -22.19 16.41 13.19
C ASP A 405 -21.86 17.74 12.47
N PRO A 406 -22.86 18.53 12.03
CA PRO A 406 -22.65 19.84 11.41
C PRO A 406 -22.13 20.92 12.37
N ASN A 407 -22.21 20.72 13.68
CA ASN A 407 -21.82 21.67 14.73
C ASN A 407 -20.50 21.28 15.43
N ILE A 408 -19.76 20.34 14.86
CA ILE A 408 -18.44 19.94 15.36
C ILE A 408 -17.48 21.12 15.34
N LYS A 409 -16.61 21.22 16.35
CA LYS A 409 -15.66 22.32 16.52
C LYS A 409 -14.24 21.91 16.22
N ASP A 410 -13.41 22.86 15.80
CA ASP A 410 -11.95 22.76 15.83
C ASP A 410 -11.38 23.38 17.12
N LEU A 411 -10.04 23.38 17.28
CA LEU A 411 -9.38 23.94 18.47
C LEU A 411 -9.62 25.45 18.66
N ASP A 412 -9.85 26.17 17.57
CA ASP A 412 -10.12 27.61 17.56
C ASP A 412 -11.62 27.92 17.80
N GLY A 413 -12.44 26.88 17.97
CA GLY A 413 -13.88 26.98 18.22
C GLY A 413 -14.71 27.27 16.96
N ASN A 414 -14.11 27.20 15.78
CA ASN A 414 -14.80 27.33 14.49
C ASN A 414 -15.69 26.12 14.24
N ILE A 415 -16.67 26.29 13.37
CA ILE A 415 -17.64 25.27 12.94
C ILE A 415 -17.61 25.21 11.41
N PRO A 416 -17.85 24.07 10.74
CA PRO A 416 -17.84 23.98 9.27
C PRO A 416 -18.73 25.02 8.56
N LEU A 417 -19.80 25.51 9.19
CA LEU A 417 -20.63 26.59 8.65
C LEU A 417 -19.85 27.91 8.52
N TRP A 418 -18.98 28.24 9.48
CA TRP A 418 -18.14 29.44 9.44
C TRP A 418 -17.06 29.36 8.36
N GLU A 419 -16.43 28.19 8.19
CA GLU A 419 -15.52 27.91 7.07
C GLU A 419 -16.19 28.12 5.71
N ALA A 420 -17.41 27.60 5.52
CA ALA A 420 -18.19 27.83 4.30
C ALA A 420 -18.53 29.31 4.08
N MET A 421 -18.80 30.07 5.15
CA MET A 421 -19.07 31.51 5.07
C MET A 421 -17.82 32.30 4.69
N ILE A 422 -16.67 32.05 5.32
CA ILE A 422 -15.38 32.67 4.95
C ILE A 422 -15.02 32.41 3.49
N GLY A 423 -15.21 31.18 3.01
CA GLY A 423 -15.00 30.81 1.60
C GLY A 423 -16.06 31.35 0.62
N GLY A 424 -17.13 31.98 1.10
CA GLY A 424 -18.23 32.49 0.28
C GLY A 424 -19.12 31.40 -0.36
N HIS A 425 -19.06 30.17 0.17
CA HIS A 425 -19.69 28.98 -0.41
C HIS A 425 -21.19 28.85 -0.05
N LYS A 426 -22.00 29.79 -0.58
CA LYS A 426 -23.45 29.94 -0.33
C LYS A 426 -24.31 28.69 -0.64
N SER A 427 -23.81 27.72 -1.41
CA SER A 427 -24.48 26.43 -1.64
C SER A 427 -24.25 25.44 -0.48
N VAL A 428 -23.00 25.33 -0.01
CA VAL A 428 -22.63 24.54 1.17
C VAL A 428 -23.29 25.11 2.44
N GLU A 429 -23.33 26.43 2.59
CA GLU A 429 -24.04 27.12 3.69
C GLU A 429 -25.50 26.64 3.80
N LYS A 430 -26.25 26.66 2.69
CA LYS A 430 -27.65 26.18 2.63
C LYS A 430 -27.78 24.70 2.98
N ILE A 431 -26.81 23.88 2.61
CA ILE A 431 -26.79 22.44 2.94
C ILE A 431 -26.57 22.28 4.44
N LEU A 432 -25.54 22.89 5.02
CA LEU A 432 -25.23 22.80 6.45
C LEU A 432 -26.40 23.29 7.32
N ILE A 433 -26.99 24.45 7.01
CA ILE A 433 -28.17 24.98 7.71
C ILE A 433 -29.36 24.01 7.62
N LYS A 434 -29.62 23.42 6.45
CA LYS A 434 -30.70 22.44 6.25
C LYS A 434 -30.55 21.19 7.14
N TYR A 435 -29.32 20.80 7.49
CA TYR A 435 -29.03 19.69 8.38
C TYR A 435 -28.83 20.11 9.85
N GLY A 436 -29.11 21.37 10.21
CA GLY A 436 -29.11 21.85 11.60
C GLY A 436 -27.80 22.47 12.08
N ALA A 437 -26.93 22.91 11.17
CA ALA A 437 -25.80 23.77 11.54
C ALA A 437 -26.31 25.10 12.11
N ASN A 438 -25.71 25.56 13.21
CA ASN A 438 -25.98 26.86 13.81
C ASN A 438 -24.66 27.57 14.20
N LEU A 439 -24.71 28.90 14.26
CA LEU A 439 -23.58 29.72 14.72
C LEU A 439 -23.62 29.98 16.23
N SER A 440 -24.69 29.59 16.95
CA SER A 440 -24.81 29.83 18.39
C SER A 440 -23.87 28.97 19.23
N CYS A 441 -23.37 27.86 18.67
CA CYS A 441 -22.29 27.09 19.26
C CYS A 441 -20.91 27.73 19.09
N ALA A 442 -20.70 28.66 18.16
CA ALA A 442 -19.42 29.31 17.88
C ALA A 442 -19.25 30.63 18.66
N GLN A 443 -18.01 31.11 18.75
CA GLN A 443 -17.67 32.29 19.56
C GLN A 443 -18.07 33.60 18.89
N ALA A 444 -19.30 34.07 19.15
CA ALA A 444 -19.93 35.21 18.47
C ALA A 444 -19.04 36.47 18.35
N GLY A 445 -18.31 36.84 19.41
CA GLY A 445 -17.40 37.99 19.38
C GLY A 445 -16.19 37.81 18.46
N TYR A 446 -15.64 36.59 18.37
CA TYR A 446 -14.57 36.25 17.44
C TYR A 446 -15.04 36.27 15.97
N LEU A 447 -16.23 35.71 15.69
CA LEU A 447 -16.83 35.73 14.34
C LEU A 447 -17.02 37.17 13.83
N ALA A 448 -17.59 38.03 14.68
CA ALA A 448 -17.83 39.44 14.35
C ALA A 448 -16.51 40.22 14.20
N TYR A 449 -15.53 39.97 15.08
CA TYR A 449 -14.19 40.56 14.97
C TYR A 449 -13.51 40.19 13.64
N SER A 450 -13.46 38.90 13.30
CA SER A 450 -12.80 38.43 12.07
C SER A 450 -13.53 38.89 10.78
N ALA A 451 -14.86 39.05 10.83
CA ALA A 451 -15.61 39.66 9.72
C ALA A 451 -15.26 41.15 9.52
N ALA A 452 -15.03 41.89 10.61
CA ALA A 452 -14.61 43.30 10.59
C ALA A 452 -13.14 43.46 10.14
N GLU A 453 -12.23 42.62 10.66
CA GLU A 453 -10.81 42.54 10.26
C GLU A 453 -10.65 42.21 8.76
N LYS A 454 -11.42 41.25 8.25
CA LYS A 454 -11.47 40.94 6.79
C LYS A 454 -12.21 42.00 5.96
N ASN A 455 -12.63 43.10 6.59
CA ASN A 455 -13.31 44.24 5.98
C ASN A 455 -14.60 43.88 5.21
N SER A 456 -15.26 42.76 5.57
CA SER A 456 -16.33 42.15 4.77
C SER A 456 -17.73 42.45 5.32
N ILE A 457 -18.33 43.52 4.78
CA ILE A 457 -19.69 43.95 5.12
C ILE A 457 -20.74 42.86 4.84
N GLU A 458 -20.54 42.04 3.80
CA GLU A 458 -21.45 40.94 3.48
C GLU A 458 -21.44 39.86 4.56
N LEU A 459 -20.26 39.45 5.04
CA LEU A 459 -20.15 38.46 6.13
C LEU A 459 -20.79 38.98 7.41
N LEU A 460 -20.59 40.24 7.78
CA LEU A 460 -21.24 40.82 8.95
C LEU A 460 -22.77 40.83 8.84
N LYS A 461 -23.32 41.15 7.66
CA LYS A 461 -24.77 41.10 7.41
C LYS A 461 -25.32 39.67 7.47
N GLU A 462 -24.57 38.69 6.96
CA GLU A 462 -24.93 37.27 7.02
C GLU A 462 -24.91 36.75 8.49
N LEU A 463 -23.93 37.19 9.30
CA LEU A 463 -23.87 36.90 10.76
C LEU A 463 -25.09 37.47 11.52
N ILE A 464 -25.45 38.74 11.28
CA ILE A 464 -26.61 39.40 11.90
C ILE A 464 -27.91 38.66 11.52
N LYS A 465 -28.05 38.29 10.25
CA LYS A 465 -29.20 37.52 9.72
C LYS A 465 -29.34 36.14 10.35
N HIS A 466 -28.23 35.50 10.75
CA HIS A 466 -28.20 34.23 11.47
C HIS A 466 -28.30 34.40 13.01
N GLY A 467 -28.56 35.62 13.50
CA GLY A 467 -28.82 35.90 14.92
C GLY A 467 -27.57 35.95 15.80
N VAL A 468 -26.39 36.16 15.21
CA VAL A 468 -25.13 36.32 15.96
C VAL A 468 -25.06 37.72 16.59
N ASP A 469 -24.79 37.77 17.89
CA ASP A 469 -24.58 39.03 18.61
C ASP A 469 -23.19 39.60 18.30
N VAL A 470 -23.16 40.53 17.33
CA VAL A 470 -21.94 41.20 16.84
C VAL A 470 -21.35 42.23 17.80
N THR A 471 -22.02 42.53 18.92
CA THR A 471 -21.57 43.53 19.90
C THR A 471 -20.60 42.97 20.94
N LYS A 472 -20.50 41.64 21.04
CA LYS A 472 -19.65 40.96 22.04
C LYS A 472 -18.16 41.16 21.77
N PRO A 473 -17.33 41.28 22.84
CA PRO A 473 -15.88 41.27 22.71
C PRO A 473 -15.38 39.89 22.27
N ASN A 474 -14.25 39.87 21.57
CA ASN A 474 -13.47 38.66 21.35
C ASN A 474 -12.85 38.18 22.69
N GLU A 475 -12.69 36.87 22.87
CA GLU A 475 -11.98 36.30 24.03
C GLU A 475 -10.47 36.55 23.95
N ASN A 476 -9.92 36.65 22.73
CA ASN A 476 -8.51 36.94 22.51
C ASN A 476 -8.27 38.47 22.49
N GLY A 477 -8.22 39.09 23.67
CA GLY A 477 -7.81 40.49 23.85
C GLY A 477 -8.92 41.51 24.15
N GLY A 478 -10.17 41.06 24.36
CA GLY A 478 -11.28 41.93 24.78
C GLY A 478 -11.81 42.90 23.69
N SER A 479 -11.11 43.03 22.57
CA SER A 479 -11.49 43.90 21.45
C SER A 479 -12.82 43.48 20.83
N THR A 480 -13.70 44.44 20.58
CA THR A 480 -14.97 44.23 19.85
C THR A 480 -14.76 44.36 18.35
N ALA A 481 -15.72 43.90 17.54
CA ALA A 481 -15.71 44.12 16.08
C ALA A 481 -15.59 45.61 15.69
N LEU A 482 -16.04 46.53 16.57
CA LEU A 482 -15.91 47.97 16.36
C LEU A 482 -14.45 48.46 16.49
N HIS A 483 -13.61 47.82 17.31
CA HIS A 483 -12.17 48.14 17.36
C HIS A 483 -11.50 47.79 16.02
N ALA A 484 -11.77 46.60 15.48
CA ALA A 484 -11.26 46.18 14.18
C ALA A 484 -11.78 47.09 13.03
N ALA A 485 -13.08 47.37 12.99
CA ALA A 485 -13.67 48.24 11.97
C ALA A 485 -13.10 49.67 11.98
N VAL A 486 -12.73 50.19 13.15
CA VAL A 486 -12.01 51.47 13.28
C VAL A 486 -10.56 51.35 12.79
N SER A 487 -9.85 50.29 13.18
CA SER A 487 -8.45 50.08 12.80
C SER A 487 -8.27 49.85 11.29
N GLU A 488 -9.24 49.25 10.62
CA GLU A 488 -9.29 49.10 9.16
C GLU A 488 -9.87 50.34 8.45
N GLY A 489 -10.25 51.39 9.19
CA GLY A 489 -10.77 52.65 8.65
C GLY A 489 -12.12 52.57 7.91
N ASN A 490 -12.86 51.46 8.01
CA ASN A 490 -14.11 51.29 7.25
C ASN A 490 -15.31 51.97 7.93
N THR A 491 -15.61 53.18 7.46
CA THR A 491 -16.75 54.00 7.89
C THR A 491 -18.11 53.30 7.74
N GLU A 492 -18.34 52.50 6.70
CA GLU A 492 -19.59 51.77 6.49
C GLU A 492 -19.74 50.57 7.43
N MET A 493 -18.64 49.86 7.73
CA MET A 493 -18.63 48.80 8.75
C MET A 493 -18.89 49.39 10.14
N VAL A 494 -18.26 50.54 10.45
CA VAL A 494 -18.49 51.28 11.69
C VAL A 494 -19.96 51.68 11.82
N ARG A 495 -20.58 52.27 10.79
CA ARG A 495 -22.03 52.59 10.79
C ARG A 495 -22.90 51.37 11.10
N LEU A 496 -22.65 50.25 10.42
CA LEU A 496 -23.45 49.02 10.60
C LEU A 496 -23.32 48.43 12.01
N LEU A 497 -22.13 48.45 12.61
CA LEU A 497 -21.94 47.99 13.99
C LEU A 497 -22.61 48.92 15.01
N LEU A 498 -22.59 50.23 14.77
CA LEU A 498 -23.28 51.22 15.60
C LEU A 498 -24.81 51.09 15.51
N ASP A 499 -25.35 50.80 14.31
CA ASP A 499 -26.77 50.50 14.10
C ASP A 499 -27.21 49.21 14.83
N GLN A 500 -26.28 48.27 15.09
CA GLN A 500 -26.49 47.11 15.97
C GLN A 500 -26.23 47.40 17.46
N GLY A 501 -25.92 48.64 17.83
CA GLY A 501 -25.73 49.06 19.22
C GLY A 501 -24.34 48.80 19.80
N ALA A 502 -23.30 48.68 18.97
CA ALA A 502 -21.92 48.53 19.45
C ALA A 502 -21.45 49.75 20.27
N ASP A 503 -20.82 49.48 21.41
CA ASP A 503 -20.37 50.50 22.36
C ASP A 503 -19.00 51.10 21.95
N VAL A 504 -19.02 52.41 21.66
CA VAL A 504 -17.87 53.25 21.29
C VAL A 504 -16.90 53.57 22.43
N ASP A 505 -17.34 53.35 23.67
CA ASP A 505 -16.57 53.58 24.90
C ASP A 505 -16.14 52.27 25.59
N LYS A 506 -16.48 51.12 25.00
CA LYS A 506 -16.03 49.81 25.46
C LYS A 506 -14.51 49.70 25.30
N LYS A 507 -13.82 49.31 26.38
CA LYS A 507 -12.37 49.08 26.35
C LYS A 507 -12.02 47.65 25.96
N ASP A 508 -10.95 47.50 25.19
CA ASP A 508 -10.19 46.25 25.04
C ASP A 508 -9.23 46.00 26.22
N ASP A 509 -8.51 44.86 26.19
CA ASP A 509 -7.58 44.48 27.26
C ASP A 509 -6.32 45.38 27.32
N ALA A 510 -6.03 46.12 26.25
CA ALA A 510 -5.00 47.17 26.23
C ALA A 510 -5.52 48.53 26.75
N GLY A 511 -6.80 48.62 27.09
CA GLY A 511 -7.44 49.80 27.67
C GLY A 511 -7.89 50.85 26.65
N TRP A 512 -7.73 50.58 25.35
CA TRP A 512 -8.19 51.46 24.27
C TRP A 512 -9.69 51.34 24.07
N THR A 513 -10.33 52.44 23.71
CA THR A 513 -11.71 52.44 23.19
C THR A 513 -11.69 52.65 21.68
N PRO A 514 -12.73 52.23 20.93
CA PRO A 514 -12.85 52.52 19.50
C PRO A 514 -12.73 54.03 19.20
N ARG A 515 -13.25 54.90 20.08
CA ARG A 515 -13.07 56.35 19.95
C ARG A 515 -11.60 56.77 20.08
N ALA A 516 -10.89 56.29 21.10
CA ALA A 516 -9.48 56.61 21.31
C ALA A 516 -8.57 56.07 20.18
N LEU A 517 -8.91 54.90 19.61
CA LEU A 517 -8.27 54.35 18.42
C LEU A 517 -8.47 55.25 17.19
N ALA A 518 -9.70 55.68 16.91
CA ALA A 518 -9.98 56.59 15.79
C ALA A 518 -9.27 57.95 15.94
N GLU A 519 -9.18 58.47 17.17
CA GLU A 519 -8.42 59.68 17.52
C GLU A 519 -6.91 59.49 17.26
N HIS A 520 -6.32 58.40 17.76
CA HIS A 520 -4.90 58.08 17.63
C HIS A 520 -4.47 57.77 16.18
N GLN A 521 -5.31 57.09 15.39
CA GLN A 521 -5.05 56.73 13.99
C GLN A 521 -5.39 57.85 12.99
N GLY A 522 -6.04 58.93 13.44
CA GLY A 522 -6.35 60.09 12.58
C GLY A 522 -7.54 59.90 11.64
N HIS A 523 -8.46 58.98 11.92
CA HIS A 523 -9.60 58.68 11.05
C HIS A 523 -10.74 59.73 11.21
N GLU A 524 -10.55 60.93 10.65
CA GLU A 524 -11.48 62.07 10.82
C GLU A 524 -12.95 61.76 10.47
N GLU A 525 -13.23 61.00 9.41
CA GLU A 525 -14.60 60.61 9.06
C GLU A 525 -15.27 59.73 10.13
N ILE A 526 -14.49 58.84 10.77
CA ILE A 526 -14.95 58.00 11.87
C ILE A 526 -15.16 58.85 13.14
N LYS A 527 -14.29 59.83 13.40
CA LYS A 527 -14.49 60.79 14.50
C LYS A 527 -15.79 61.58 14.33
N LEU A 528 -16.08 62.07 13.13
CA LEU A 528 -17.34 62.75 12.81
C LEU A 528 -18.56 61.82 13.00
N ILE A 529 -18.47 60.55 12.61
CA ILE A 529 -19.54 59.55 12.87
C ILE A 529 -19.76 59.39 14.38
N PHE A 530 -18.71 59.27 15.19
CA PHE A 530 -18.82 59.16 16.65
C PHE A 530 -19.33 60.46 17.32
N GLN A 531 -19.00 61.64 16.79
CA GLN A 531 -19.51 62.93 17.28
C GLN A 531 -21.00 63.11 16.97
N ASN A 532 -21.45 62.80 15.75
CA ASN A 532 -22.85 62.91 15.34
C ASN A 532 -23.80 62.00 16.17
N ILE A 533 -23.28 60.90 16.73
CA ILE A 533 -24.02 60.01 17.64
C ILE A 533 -24.18 60.61 19.04
N LYS A 534 -23.24 61.48 19.44
CA LYS A 534 -23.33 62.24 20.69
C LYS A 534 -24.35 63.38 20.57
N GLU A 535 -24.33 64.13 19.47
CA GLU A 535 -25.30 65.21 19.19
C GLU A 535 -26.75 64.69 19.13
N LYS A 536 -26.98 63.53 18.51
CA LYS A 536 -28.27 62.81 18.53
C LYS A 536 -28.77 62.42 19.92
N LYS A 537 -27.95 62.56 20.96
CA LYS A 537 -28.25 62.25 22.36
C LYS A 537 -28.54 63.52 23.20
N GLU A 538 -28.34 64.71 22.63
CA GLU A 538 -28.42 66.00 23.34
C GLU A 538 -29.67 66.85 22.94
N GLU A 539 -30.43 66.50 21.90
CA GLU A 539 -31.64 67.23 21.45
C GLU A 539 -32.99 66.78 22.07
N VAL A 540 -33.17 66.92 23.40
CA VAL A 540 -34.51 67.11 24.05
C VAL A 540 -34.29 68.01 25.29
N PRO A 541 -35.10 69.06 25.52
CA PRO A 541 -34.69 70.16 26.39
C PRO A 541 -35.04 69.99 27.88
N ASP A 542 -34.17 70.53 28.75
CA ASP A 542 -34.53 70.94 30.12
C ASP A 542 -34.15 72.42 30.35
N THR A 543 -34.98 73.09 31.15
CA THR A 543 -34.94 74.52 31.49
C THR A 543 -34.23 74.77 32.85
N PRO A 544 -33.76 76.00 33.18
CA PRO A 544 -32.30 76.16 33.30
C PRO A 544 -31.76 76.65 34.67
N ILE A 545 -30.45 76.43 34.90
CA ILE A 545 -29.48 77.35 35.60
C ILE A 545 -29.68 77.52 37.14
N PRO A 546 -28.72 78.00 37.97
CA PRO A 546 -27.27 78.27 37.81
C PRO A 546 -26.34 77.31 38.61
N GLU A 547 -25.07 77.10 38.21
CA GLU A 547 -23.84 77.86 38.62
C GLU A 547 -23.60 77.93 40.16
N ASN A 548 -22.40 77.69 40.71
CA ASN A 548 -21.06 77.90 40.14
C ASN A 548 -19.97 77.09 40.89
N GLY A 549 -18.86 76.74 40.21
CA GLY A 549 -17.54 76.58 40.85
C GLY A 549 -16.99 75.19 41.26
N ASN A 550 -16.40 74.48 40.28
CA ASN A 550 -15.20 73.62 40.37
C ASN A 550 -15.20 72.19 41.00
N LEU A 551 -14.88 71.24 40.09
CA LEU A 551 -13.99 70.06 40.20
C LEU A 551 -14.45 68.75 40.91
N ASN A 552 -14.60 67.72 40.05
CA ASN A 552 -14.54 66.26 40.28
C ASN A 552 -15.83 65.54 40.75
N VAL A 553 -16.47 64.79 39.84
CA VAL A 553 -17.85 64.25 39.96
C VAL A 553 -17.94 62.72 39.67
N PRO A 554 -18.80 61.96 40.39
CA PRO A 554 -19.09 60.54 40.08
C PRO A 554 -20.61 60.09 40.09
N TYR A 555 -20.87 58.79 39.82
CA TYR A 555 -22.01 57.94 40.30
C TYR A 555 -23.39 57.75 39.53
N MET A 556 -24.24 56.83 40.08
CA MET A 556 -25.29 55.93 39.47
C MET A 556 -26.79 56.38 39.43
N GLY A 557 -27.68 55.66 38.69
CA GLY A 557 -29.18 55.67 38.84
C GLY A 557 -29.99 54.60 38.03
N LYS A 558 -31.31 54.33 38.33
CA LYS A 558 -32.20 53.25 37.72
C LYS A 558 -33.74 53.58 37.67
N PHE A 559 -34.52 52.80 36.86
CA PHE A 559 -35.98 52.38 36.96
C PHE A 559 -37.08 52.83 35.92
N ARG A 560 -38.41 52.57 36.15
CA ARG A 560 -39.43 51.92 35.23
C ARG A 560 -40.72 52.73 34.78
N SER A 561 -41.39 52.21 33.71
CA SER A 561 -42.87 52.05 33.38
C SER A 561 -43.84 53.13 32.76
N GLU A 562 -44.39 52.83 31.54
CA GLU A 562 -45.82 52.92 31.03
C GLU A 562 -46.53 54.28 30.67
N SER A 563 -47.60 54.44 29.81
CA SER A 563 -48.32 53.65 28.75
C SER A 563 -49.41 54.44 27.89
N ILE A 564 -50.16 53.77 26.96
CA ILE A 564 -51.47 54.10 26.27
C ILE A 564 -51.57 54.99 24.96
N ARG A 565 -51.78 54.32 23.78
CA ARG A 565 -52.82 54.40 22.66
C ARG A 565 -53.52 55.72 22.16
N PRO A 566 -54.25 55.78 20.98
CA PRO A 566 -54.40 54.83 19.81
C PRO A 566 -54.54 55.40 18.33
N ALA A 567 -54.27 54.52 17.33
CA ALA A 567 -54.96 54.18 16.04
C ALA A 567 -55.43 55.17 14.93
N VAL A 568 -55.20 54.80 13.64
CA VAL A 568 -56.10 54.89 12.43
C VAL A 568 -55.76 53.75 11.40
N LEU A 569 -56.66 53.45 10.44
CA LEU A 569 -56.79 52.25 9.56
C LEU A 569 -55.82 52.11 8.35
N GLY A 570 -55.74 50.89 7.77
CA GLY A 570 -55.09 50.52 6.47
C GLY A 570 -55.97 50.76 5.21
N PRO A 571 -56.09 49.86 4.19
CA PRO A 571 -55.49 48.51 3.99
C PRO A 571 -55.16 48.07 2.51
N LYS A 572 -54.72 46.79 2.32
CA LYS A 572 -54.87 45.93 1.09
C LYS A 572 -53.98 46.27 -0.16
N LYS A 573 -53.63 45.37 -1.10
CA LYS A 573 -54.12 44.01 -1.51
C LYS A 573 -53.08 43.25 -2.40
N SER A 574 -53.00 41.91 -2.29
CA SER A 574 -53.03 40.83 -3.35
C SER A 574 -52.49 41.07 -4.79
N SER A 575 -51.98 40.11 -5.60
CA SER A 575 -51.64 38.66 -5.51
C SER A 575 -51.33 38.11 -6.93
N LEU A 576 -50.85 36.84 -7.04
CA LEU A 576 -50.92 35.88 -8.19
C LEU A 576 -49.68 35.67 -9.10
N LEU A 577 -49.36 34.38 -9.30
CA LEU A 577 -48.53 33.77 -10.35
C LEU A 577 -49.40 33.39 -11.57
N PRO A 578 -48.80 33.08 -12.74
CA PRO A 578 -48.84 31.67 -13.19
C PRO A 578 -47.59 31.16 -13.96
N ARG A 579 -47.62 29.85 -14.27
CA ARG A 579 -46.72 29.00 -15.11
C ARG A 579 -47.55 28.50 -16.34
N PRO A 580 -47.11 27.60 -17.25
CA PRO A 580 -45.77 27.15 -17.72
C PRO A 580 -45.66 26.97 -19.28
N THR A 581 -44.64 26.21 -19.75
CA THR A 581 -44.51 25.41 -21.02
C THR A 581 -43.61 26.02 -22.16
N PRO A 582 -43.18 25.27 -23.20
CA PRO A 582 -41.77 24.80 -23.31
C PRO A 582 -41.14 24.94 -24.73
N ILE A 583 -39.94 24.36 -24.99
CA ILE A 583 -39.51 23.68 -26.27
C ILE A 583 -38.00 23.29 -26.27
N LEU A 584 -37.72 22.05 -26.72
CA LEU A 584 -36.60 21.49 -27.54
C LEU A 584 -35.22 22.22 -27.62
N GLY A 585 -34.05 21.57 -27.70
CA GLY A 585 -33.67 20.15 -27.65
C GLY A 585 -32.25 19.90 -28.22
N SER A 586 -31.62 18.77 -27.91
CA SER A 586 -30.49 18.13 -28.63
C SER A 586 -30.12 16.79 -27.96
N GLN A 587 -29.42 15.89 -28.68
CA GLN A 587 -29.55 14.44 -28.45
C GLN A 587 -28.45 13.62 -29.18
N GLU A 588 -27.53 12.98 -28.45
CA GLU A 588 -26.71 11.81 -28.86
C GLU A 588 -26.33 11.04 -27.57
N SER A 589 -26.77 9.80 -27.28
CA SER A 589 -26.60 8.48 -27.91
C SER A 589 -25.29 7.77 -27.47
N LEU A 590 -25.23 6.46 -27.14
CA LEU A 590 -26.24 5.38 -27.06
C LEU A 590 -25.70 4.14 -26.29
N LEU A 591 -26.60 3.22 -25.88
CA LEU A 591 -26.38 1.80 -25.48
C LEU A 591 -25.72 1.51 -24.10
N SER A 592 -26.17 0.51 -23.31
CA SER A 592 -27.22 -0.51 -23.48
C SER A 592 -27.88 -0.92 -22.15
N SER A 593 -29.02 -1.61 -22.20
CA SER A 593 -29.96 -1.86 -21.09
C SER A 593 -30.35 -3.34 -20.90
N HIS A 594 -31.18 -3.60 -19.88
CA HIS A 594 -31.85 -4.86 -19.50
C HIS A 594 -31.05 -5.81 -18.58
N THR A 595 -31.64 -6.45 -17.56
CA THR A 595 -33.07 -6.73 -17.27
C THR A 595 -33.54 -6.33 -15.86
N HIS A 596 -34.87 -6.20 -15.69
CA HIS A 596 -35.57 -6.02 -14.40
C HIS A 596 -35.85 -7.38 -13.72
N GLU A 597 -35.99 -7.39 -12.39
CA GLU A 597 -37.16 -7.94 -11.70
C GLU A 597 -37.23 -7.41 -10.25
N GLU A 598 -38.42 -6.98 -9.82
CA GLU A 598 -38.73 -6.54 -8.44
C GLU A 598 -39.69 -7.54 -7.78
N LEU A 599 -39.58 -7.73 -6.45
CA LEU A 599 -40.64 -7.62 -5.42
C LEU A 599 -40.22 -8.33 -4.09
N PRO A 600 -40.84 -8.03 -2.92
CA PRO A 600 -40.10 -7.90 -1.65
C PRO A 600 -40.59 -8.78 -0.48
N TRP A 601 -39.87 -8.76 0.66
CA TRP A 601 -40.36 -8.43 2.03
C TRP A 601 -39.41 -8.90 3.18
N LEU A 602 -39.36 -8.06 4.24
CA LEU A 602 -38.92 -8.26 5.65
C LEU A 602 -37.63 -9.06 6.04
N ASP A 603 -36.58 -8.29 6.33
CA ASP A 603 -35.97 -8.08 7.67
C ASP A 603 -35.20 -9.19 8.46
N SER A 604 -34.32 -8.71 9.35
CA SER A 604 -33.67 -9.40 10.49
C SER A 604 -32.47 -10.33 10.27
N HIS A 605 -31.36 -9.81 9.73
CA HIS A 605 -30.03 -10.28 10.19
C HIS A 605 -28.97 -9.17 10.26
N ARG A 606 -28.53 -8.84 11.48
CA ARG A 606 -27.29 -8.10 11.76
C ARG A 606 -26.09 -8.83 11.15
N ARG A 607 -25.63 -8.43 9.96
CA ARG A 607 -24.31 -8.86 9.47
C ARG A 607 -23.23 -8.23 10.37
N ARG A 608 -22.35 -9.08 10.91
CA ARG A 608 -21.19 -8.65 11.72
C ARG A 608 -20.29 -7.75 10.87
N ARG A 609 -19.91 -6.61 11.43
CA ARG A 609 -18.96 -5.65 10.83
C ARG A 609 -17.61 -6.32 10.59
N ALA A 610 -17.01 -6.07 9.44
CA ALA A 610 -15.61 -6.42 9.18
C ALA A 610 -14.73 -5.22 9.58
N ASN A 611 -14.26 -5.20 10.84
CA ASN A 611 -13.21 -4.25 11.23
C ASN A 611 -11.87 -4.73 10.65
N THR A 612 -11.42 -4.11 9.56
CA THR A 612 -10.07 -4.33 8.99
C THR A 612 -8.94 -3.97 9.94
N PHE A 613 -9.21 -3.25 11.05
CA PHE A 613 -8.24 -3.00 12.11
C PHE A 613 -7.52 -4.26 12.64
N HIS A 614 -8.19 -5.43 12.65
CA HIS A 614 -7.53 -6.70 13.02
C HIS A 614 -6.52 -7.19 11.96
N ASN A 615 -6.57 -6.63 10.75
CA ASN A 615 -5.68 -6.87 9.62
C ASN A 615 -4.62 -5.74 9.47
N SER A 616 -4.25 -5.12 10.59
CA SER A 616 -3.13 -4.16 10.68
C SER A 616 -2.13 -4.64 11.72
N ILE A 617 -0.83 -4.43 11.49
CA ILE A 617 0.23 -4.89 12.41
C ILE A 617 -0.03 -4.41 13.84
N PHE A 618 -0.42 -3.14 14.02
CA PHE A 618 -0.67 -2.56 15.34
C PHE A 618 -2.04 -2.89 15.95
N GLY A 619 -3.06 -3.17 15.13
CA GLY A 619 -4.35 -3.62 15.65
C GLY A 619 -4.27 -5.02 16.26
N MET A 620 -3.35 -5.85 15.75
CA MET A 620 -2.94 -7.09 16.41
C MET A 620 -2.18 -6.83 17.72
N LEU A 621 -1.20 -5.93 17.74
CA LEU A 621 -0.46 -5.58 18.97
C LEU A 621 -1.42 -5.08 20.07
N SER A 622 -2.39 -4.24 19.70
CA SER A 622 -3.43 -3.71 20.59
C SER A 622 -4.36 -4.82 21.12
N ALA A 623 -4.79 -5.75 20.26
CA ALA A 623 -5.59 -6.90 20.66
C ALA A 623 -4.83 -7.86 21.60
N ALA A 624 -3.54 -8.11 21.35
CA ALA A 624 -2.69 -8.93 22.21
C ALA A 624 -2.46 -8.28 23.58
N ASN A 625 -2.21 -6.97 23.63
CA ASN A 625 -2.05 -6.23 24.88
C ASN A 625 -3.36 -6.08 25.66
N ARG A 626 -4.53 -6.06 25.02
CA ARG A 626 -5.83 -6.16 25.71
C ARG A 626 -5.99 -7.49 26.45
N ARG A 627 -5.56 -8.63 25.87
CA ARG A 627 -5.54 -9.93 26.56
C ARG A 627 -4.61 -9.94 27.78
N LYS A 628 -3.45 -9.26 27.72
CA LYS A 628 -2.56 -9.08 28.88
C LYS A 628 -3.14 -8.15 29.96
N LYS A 629 -3.98 -7.16 29.60
CA LYS A 629 -4.65 -6.29 30.59
C LYS A 629 -5.89 -6.92 31.22
N SER A 630 -6.65 -7.75 30.51
CA SER A 630 -7.82 -8.46 31.09
C SER A 630 -7.44 -9.51 32.14
N PHE A 631 -6.19 -9.96 32.16
CA PHE A 631 -5.63 -10.87 33.17
C PHE A 631 -4.97 -10.15 34.37
N LYS A 632 -5.10 -8.81 34.48
CA LYS A 632 -4.51 -8.02 35.59
C LYS A 632 -5.52 -7.45 36.60
N VAL A 633 -6.76 -7.92 36.57
CA VAL A 633 -7.76 -7.68 37.63
C VAL A 633 -8.07 -9.04 38.26
N SER A 634 -8.04 -9.10 39.59
CA SER A 634 -8.05 -10.30 40.44
C SER A 634 -6.86 -11.26 40.28
N GLU A 635 -5.75 -10.95 40.95
CA GLU A 635 -4.87 -11.99 41.54
C GLU A 635 -4.09 -11.39 42.73
N SER A 636 -4.69 -11.47 43.91
CA SER A 636 -3.95 -11.64 45.16
C SER A 636 -4.06 -13.11 45.55
N ILE A 637 -3.01 -13.65 46.19
CA ILE A 637 -2.73 -15.07 46.45
C ILE A 637 -1.84 -15.70 45.36
N VAL A 638 -0.57 -15.86 45.74
CA VAL A 638 0.48 -16.60 45.04
C VAL A 638 0.28 -18.10 45.27
N THR A 639 0.35 -18.93 44.22
CA THR A 639 1.31 -20.07 44.10
C THR A 639 1.14 -20.85 42.78
N THR A 640 2.27 -21.12 42.12
CA THR A 640 2.53 -22.26 41.19
C THR A 640 1.53 -22.52 40.05
N THR A 641 1.83 -21.97 38.87
CA THR A 641 1.20 -22.36 37.59
C THR A 641 2.06 -23.36 36.82
N GLU A 642 1.76 -24.65 36.97
CA GLU A 642 2.14 -25.66 35.97
C GLU A 642 1.06 -25.78 34.89
N ASN A 643 1.50 -25.87 33.63
CA ASN A 643 0.79 -26.34 32.42
C ASN A 643 -0.76 -26.33 32.41
N MET A 644 -1.34 -25.37 31.68
CA MET A 644 -2.73 -25.42 31.22
C MET A 644 -2.82 -25.17 29.70
N ASN A 645 -2.49 -26.20 28.92
CA ASN A 645 -2.95 -26.36 27.54
C ASN A 645 -3.91 -27.55 27.51
N GLY A 646 -5.22 -27.28 27.55
CA GLY A 646 -6.25 -28.31 27.47
C GLY A 646 -7.60 -27.71 27.05
N LEU A 647 -8.09 -28.08 25.87
CA LEU A 647 -9.44 -27.73 25.44
C LEU A 647 -10.45 -28.47 26.33
N VAL A 648 -11.28 -27.72 27.05
CA VAL A 648 -12.32 -28.30 27.91
C VAL A 648 -13.48 -28.78 27.04
N ALA A 649 -13.67 -30.10 26.99
CA ALA A 649 -14.78 -30.73 26.26
C ALA A 649 -16.14 -30.25 26.78
N ARG A 650 -17.14 -30.20 25.90
CA ARG A 650 -18.53 -29.83 26.19
C ARG A 650 -19.43 -31.04 25.96
N VAL A 651 -20.43 -31.19 26.80
CA VAL A 651 -21.27 -32.38 26.88
C VAL A 651 -22.71 -31.97 27.12
N THR A 652 -23.65 -32.63 26.47
CA THR A 652 -25.09 -32.37 26.60
C THR A 652 -25.69 -33.31 27.65
N LEU A 653 -26.24 -32.75 28.73
CA LEU A 653 -26.90 -33.52 29.78
C LEU A 653 -28.41 -33.52 29.57
N SER A 654 -29.08 -34.65 29.77
CA SER A 654 -30.54 -34.77 29.74
C SER A 654 -31.03 -35.67 30.88
N CYS A 655 -32.27 -35.48 31.32
CA CYS A 655 -32.89 -36.30 32.35
C CYS A 655 -34.35 -36.59 31.97
N PRO A 656 -34.70 -37.84 31.60
CA PRO A 656 -36.02 -38.17 31.08
C PRO A 656 -37.13 -38.16 32.14
N GLU A 657 -36.79 -38.36 33.42
CA GLU A 657 -37.73 -38.45 34.55
C GLU A 657 -38.61 -37.21 34.75
N LYS A 658 -38.16 -36.02 34.29
CA LYS A 658 -38.90 -34.75 34.43
C LYS A 658 -39.62 -34.27 33.16
N GLY A 659 -39.61 -35.04 32.06
CA GLY A 659 -40.31 -34.66 30.83
C GLY A 659 -39.73 -33.46 30.06
N GLU A 660 -38.64 -32.83 30.52
CA GLU A 660 -37.93 -31.81 29.76
C GLU A 660 -37.12 -32.46 28.62
N HIS A 661 -37.72 -32.60 27.44
CA HIS A 661 -37.07 -33.14 26.23
C HIS A 661 -36.00 -32.21 25.59
N GLY A 662 -35.30 -31.40 26.39
CA GLY A 662 -34.25 -30.49 25.97
C GLY A 662 -32.94 -30.72 26.72
N GLY A 663 -31.92 -31.23 26.02
CA GLY A 663 -30.59 -31.43 26.61
C GLY A 663 -29.88 -30.11 26.93
N LYS A 664 -29.32 -29.97 28.14
CA LYS A 664 -28.63 -28.79 28.65
C LYS A 664 -27.12 -28.96 28.51
N LEU A 665 -26.46 -28.06 27.77
CA LEU A 665 -25.00 -28.11 27.55
C LEU A 665 -24.21 -27.79 28.84
N SER A 666 -23.11 -28.50 29.06
CA SER A 666 -22.15 -28.33 30.18
C SER A 666 -20.72 -28.44 29.66
N PHE A 667 -19.76 -27.93 30.41
CA PHE A 667 -18.37 -28.36 30.27
C PHE A 667 -18.15 -29.68 31.04
N LEU A 668 -17.29 -30.56 30.53
CA LEU A 668 -16.89 -31.80 31.19
C LEU A 668 -15.97 -31.46 32.38
N PRO A 669 -16.37 -31.75 33.64
CA PRO A 669 -15.52 -31.57 34.81
C PRO A 669 -14.41 -32.62 34.87
N LYS A 670 -13.53 -32.53 35.89
CA LYS A 670 -12.41 -33.48 36.05
C LYS A 670 -12.83 -34.79 36.75
N SER A 671 -14.01 -34.85 37.37
CA SER A 671 -14.52 -36.06 38.01
C SER A 671 -15.99 -36.33 37.71
N LEU A 672 -16.37 -37.61 37.73
CA LEU A 672 -17.74 -38.06 37.45
C LEU A 672 -18.72 -37.65 38.56
N LYS A 673 -18.23 -37.48 39.80
CA LYS A 673 -18.98 -36.93 40.94
C LYS A 673 -19.37 -35.47 40.72
N GLU A 674 -18.44 -34.63 40.27
CA GLU A 674 -18.74 -33.23 39.90
C GLU A 674 -19.78 -33.16 38.76
N LEU A 675 -19.78 -34.14 37.84
CA LEU A 675 -20.75 -34.19 36.75
C LEU A 675 -22.16 -34.55 37.26
N LEU A 676 -22.27 -35.46 38.23
CA LEU A 676 -23.51 -35.75 38.95
C LEU A 676 -23.99 -34.53 39.75
N ASP A 677 -23.11 -33.80 40.44
CA ASP A 677 -23.46 -32.56 41.16
C ASP A 677 -23.96 -31.45 40.23
N ILE A 678 -23.35 -31.32 39.03
CA ILE A 678 -23.82 -30.40 37.98
C ILE A 678 -25.20 -30.84 37.47
N GLY A 679 -25.41 -32.14 37.27
CA GLY A 679 -26.72 -32.71 36.95
C GLY A 679 -27.77 -32.39 38.02
N ALA A 680 -27.43 -32.61 39.28
CA ALA A 680 -28.27 -32.36 40.44
C ALA A 680 -28.73 -30.90 40.49
N LYS A 681 -27.79 -29.96 40.34
CA LYS A 681 -28.08 -28.50 40.30
C LYS A 681 -28.85 -28.06 39.06
N LYS A 682 -28.69 -28.71 37.91
CA LYS A 682 -29.36 -28.32 36.64
C LYS A 682 -30.76 -28.91 36.46
N PHE A 683 -31.07 -30.02 37.12
CA PHE A 683 -32.34 -30.72 37.01
C PHE A 683 -33.11 -30.84 38.34
N ASN A 684 -32.54 -30.39 39.47
CA ASN A 684 -33.11 -30.48 40.82
C ASN A 684 -33.58 -31.91 41.16
N ILE A 685 -32.65 -32.86 41.07
CA ILE A 685 -32.78 -34.30 41.37
C ILE A 685 -31.48 -34.71 42.11
N SER A 686 -31.48 -35.83 42.84
CA SER A 686 -30.27 -36.48 43.37
C SER A 686 -29.88 -37.68 42.49
N PRO A 687 -29.14 -37.47 41.38
CA PRO A 687 -28.83 -38.54 40.45
C PRO A 687 -27.76 -39.48 41.00
N THR A 688 -27.93 -40.77 40.77
CA THR A 688 -26.99 -41.82 41.22
C THR A 688 -26.16 -42.37 40.06
N LYS A 689 -26.65 -42.28 38.82
CA LYS A 689 -26.05 -42.92 37.64
C LYS A 689 -26.00 -42.00 36.42
N ILE A 690 -24.95 -42.18 35.61
CA ILE A 690 -24.81 -41.56 34.29
C ILE A 690 -24.86 -42.66 33.24
N LEU A 691 -25.75 -42.50 32.26
CA LEU A 691 -25.92 -43.38 31.11
C LEU A 691 -25.53 -42.64 29.83
N ASN A 692 -25.09 -43.37 28.81
CA ASN A 692 -25.02 -42.84 27.45
C ASN A 692 -26.43 -42.80 26.82
N LYS A 693 -26.57 -42.17 25.65
CA LYS A 693 -27.81 -42.13 24.85
C LYS A 693 -28.43 -43.51 24.57
N GLU A 694 -27.63 -44.56 24.56
CA GLU A 694 -28.04 -45.96 24.34
C GLU A 694 -28.42 -46.70 25.63
N GLY A 695 -28.41 -46.03 26.79
CA GLY A 695 -28.79 -46.62 28.09
C GLY A 695 -27.68 -47.40 28.81
N ALA A 696 -26.47 -47.50 28.23
CA ALA A 696 -25.32 -48.10 28.88
C ALA A 696 -24.72 -47.19 29.97
N LEU A 697 -24.36 -47.76 31.12
CA LEU A 697 -23.82 -47.03 32.27
C LEU A 697 -22.35 -46.64 32.05
N ILE A 698 -21.98 -45.42 32.42
CA ILE A 698 -20.63 -44.87 32.28
C ILE A 698 -19.99 -44.78 33.67
N ASP A 699 -19.06 -45.70 33.94
CA ASP A 699 -18.29 -45.73 35.19
C ASP A 699 -17.06 -44.82 35.18
N ASP A 700 -16.56 -44.44 34.00
CA ASP A 700 -15.25 -43.81 33.83
C ASP A 700 -15.29 -42.55 32.95
N ILE A 701 -14.82 -41.41 33.48
CA ILE A 701 -14.97 -40.09 32.83
C ILE A 701 -14.13 -39.95 31.55
N ASN A 702 -13.05 -40.74 31.43
CA ASN A 702 -12.16 -40.77 30.27
C ASN A 702 -12.83 -41.31 28.99
N LEU A 703 -14.00 -41.95 29.11
CA LEU A 703 -14.79 -42.45 27.99
C LEU A 703 -15.58 -41.34 27.28
N ILE A 704 -15.81 -40.20 27.94
CA ILE A 704 -16.63 -39.10 27.43
C ILE A 704 -15.79 -38.19 26.49
N ARG A 705 -16.41 -37.70 25.41
CA ARG A 705 -15.83 -36.86 24.36
C ARG A 705 -16.61 -35.54 24.19
N ASP A 706 -16.01 -34.57 23.50
CA ASP A 706 -16.66 -33.29 23.16
C ASP A 706 -17.83 -33.54 22.19
N GLY A 707 -19.03 -33.16 22.59
CA GLY A 707 -20.28 -33.36 21.86
C GLY A 707 -21.20 -34.47 22.40
N ASP A 708 -20.76 -35.30 23.36
CA ASP A 708 -21.52 -36.46 23.82
C ASP A 708 -22.87 -36.08 24.48
N HIS A 709 -23.83 -37.01 24.40
CA HIS A 709 -25.15 -36.89 25.01
C HIS A 709 -25.29 -37.87 26.18
N LEU A 710 -25.25 -37.34 27.40
CA LEU A 710 -25.37 -38.13 28.62
C LEU A 710 -26.78 -38.00 29.21
N ILE A 711 -27.31 -39.14 29.62
CA ILE A 711 -28.58 -39.26 30.33
C ILE A 711 -28.24 -39.44 31.80
N ILE A 712 -28.75 -38.54 32.64
CA ILE A 712 -28.60 -38.59 34.08
C ILE A 712 -29.91 -39.13 34.68
N ALA A 713 -29.80 -40.16 35.51
CA ALA A 713 -30.93 -40.87 36.12
C ALA A 713 -30.76 -41.00 37.64
N SER A 714 -31.88 -41.15 38.34
CA SER A 714 -31.93 -41.62 39.73
C SER A 714 -32.37 -43.10 39.79
N ASP A 715 -32.17 -43.76 40.94
CA ASP A 715 -32.54 -45.16 41.19
C ASP A 715 -34.02 -45.34 41.56
#